data_AF-A0A948RHB2-F1
#
_entry.id   AF-A0A948RHB2-F1
#
_cell.length_a   1.000
_cell.length_b   1.000
_cell.length_c   1.000
_cell.angle_alpha   90.00
_cell.angle_beta   90.00
_cell.angle_gamma   90.00
#
_symmetry.space_group_name_H-M   'P 1'
#
loop_
_entity.id
_entity.type
_entity.pdbx_description
1 polymer ?
#
loop_
_entity_poly.entity_id
_entity_poly.type
_entity_poly.pdbx_seq_one_letter_code
_entity_poly.pdbx_strand_id
1 'polypeptide(L)'
;MTLKHSNPTQPRVDKDGCQHWARAPYNFVPLPEKMIKAHEPLSHDAYHLEGLTGWIECELETCSPTYVRGMLTEAQYKEHGEKKPEELSEKEKELRAPFFSTTEEEEVEGRPKPVMPGSTLRGMIRALVEIVGYGRVRWVGKEPAFTFRAVAASKDDPLRDPYRDAIGPFGRNVRAGYLERKGDDWHVRPALTPEVLHWPSKEAYLKVKERQIGSKDIPGFLRLNSPDYHPQLHKVSFNVEFGRGKSGPFVMVSQIGSSEAGYPHQGVLVCSGNMMESGQPGQKSPRKNHALVLASDTKADTIKINEKAVNDYKEGLTPFQKEELKDWGSKDGCLKKDNPVFYVTGRNLADIEEVIYFGHCPNFRIPARQPFPDANRAARPLDFVPDKLRDQLDPDLADVIFGWVEEKEWGPKDQRAGRAFFTDATFIDARDGVWLKQITPHVLSGPKPTTFQHYLAQDRGAGHDPDDKKSLAHYGTSPTETQIRGHKLYWFKGANPDIEATTKEREHKSQLTSIVPLKPGVRFSFKIYFENLREEELGALWWVLTLPGDPDKTYRHHLGMGKPLGMGAVAITPHLYLTDRRERYCSLFQDDSWHEATSESDAQPHLQTFETFILEQIGGPAEKKRLAEIERIQSLLAMMQWHEGDAGWLEQTRYMEIERGLDKINEYKERPVLPTPQGVLELATGRTPQREASMPRPRSPQTTLERAPAAISEQHGTVKAFGLGKSKSFGFIQPDGGGPDVFVHLNQLRGVETLEPGQRVIFKVGKGMKGPVAQDVRLEA
;
A
#
# COMPACT_ATOMS: atom_id res chain seq x y z
N MET A 1 15.48 -7.86 -13.11
CA MET A 1 15.92 -8.36 -11.79
C MET A 1 14.66 -8.55 -10.96
N THR A 2 14.54 -9.67 -10.24
CA THR A 2 13.50 -9.82 -9.22
C THR A 2 13.96 -9.06 -7.99
N LEU A 3 13.18 -8.08 -7.55
CA LEU A 3 13.49 -7.31 -6.35
C LEU A 3 13.29 -8.17 -5.10
N LYS A 4 14.27 -8.15 -4.20
CA LYS A 4 14.23 -8.92 -2.96
C LYS A 4 14.20 -8.01 -1.75
N HIS A 5 13.32 -8.28 -0.79
CA HIS A 5 13.35 -7.58 0.49
C HIS A 5 14.47 -8.16 1.36
N SER A 6 15.51 -7.37 1.62
CA SER A 6 16.63 -7.76 2.48
C SER A 6 16.25 -7.63 3.96
N ASN A 7 16.67 -8.58 4.79
CA ASN A 7 16.51 -8.45 6.24
C ASN A 7 17.37 -7.30 6.83
N PRO A 8 16.84 -6.54 7.81
CA PRO A 8 17.66 -5.72 8.68
C PRO A 8 18.56 -6.63 9.54
N THR A 9 19.82 -6.24 9.74
CA THR A 9 20.80 -7.03 10.51
C THR A 9 21.10 -6.42 11.87
N GLN A 10 20.55 -5.24 12.15
CA GLN A 10 20.69 -4.55 13.43
C GLN A 10 19.42 -3.76 13.78
N PRO A 11 19.13 -3.56 15.08
CA PRO A 11 18.03 -2.69 15.48
C PRO A 11 18.35 -1.23 15.13
N ARG A 12 17.31 -0.43 14.96
CA ARG A 12 17.45 1.04 14.93
C ARG A 12 17.73 1.56 16.32
N VAL A 13 18.59 2.57 16.44
CA VAL A 13 18.87 3.21 17.73
C VAL A 13 18.31 4.62 17.69
N ASP A 14 17.48 4.97 18.68
CA ASP A 14 16.98 6.34 18.81
C ASP A 14 17.99 7.26 19.52
N LYS A 15 17.63 8.54 19.63
CA LYS A 15 18.45 9.57 20.28
C LYS A 15 18.75 9.30 21.77
N ASP A 16 17.95 8.46 22.42
CA ASP A 16 18.05 8.13 23.84
C ASP A 16 18.81 6.80 24.05
N GLY A 17 19.26 6.16 22.94
CA GLY A 17 20.03 4.92 22.95
C GLY A 17 19.17 3.65 22.94
N CYS A 18 17.84 3.78 22.85
CA CYS A 18 16.95 2.62 22.84
C CYS A 18 16.98 1.92 21.48
N GLN A 19 17.01 0.58 21.51
CA GLN A 19 17.05 -0.27 20.33
C GLN A 19 15.64 -0.69 19.89
N HIS A 20 15.37 -0.54 18.60
CA HIS A 20 14.07 -0.76 17.98
C HIS A 20 14.19 -1.74 16.82
N TRP A 21 13.68 -2.96 17.01
CA TRP A 21 13.31 -3.85 15.92
C TRP A 21 11.88 -3.54 15.49
N ALA A 22 11.62 -3.54 14.19
CA ALA A 22 10.26 -3.40 13.69
C ALA A 22 9.46 -4.67 13.99
N ARG A 23 8.23 -4.47 14.45
CA ARG A 23 7.31 -5.54 14.86
C ARG A 23 5.94 -5.29 14.27
N ALA A 24 5.26 -6.36 13.93
CA ALA A 24 3.88 -6.30 13.46
C ALA A 24 3.20 -7.65 13.71
N PRO A 25 1.87 -7.67 13.91
CA PRO A 25 1.10 -8.92 13.96
C PRO A 25 0.90 -9.55 12.59
N TYR A 26 1.54 -8.99 11.57
CA TYR A 26 1.48 -9.45 10.21
C TYR A 26 2.87 -9.45 9.61
N ASN A 27 3.02 -10.25 8.57
CA ASN A 27 4.14 -10.16 7.65
C ASN A 27 3.65 -10.51 6.24
N PHE A 28 4.56 -10.66 5.29
CA PHE A 28 4.23 -10.84 3.89
C PHE A 28 4.90 -12.08 3.34
N VAL A 29 4.13 -12.86 2.57
CA VAL A 29 4.69 -13.82 1.64
C VAL A 29 5.11 -13.06 0.38
N PRO A 30 6.37 -13.11 -0.05
CA PRO A 30 6.84 -12.40 -1.23
C PRO A 30 5.99 -12.69 -2.47
N LEU A 31 5.87 -11.71 -3.37
CA LEU A 31 5.27 -11.93 -4.67
C LEU A 31 6.10 -12.92 -5.51
N PRO A 32 5.47 -13.74 -6.34
CA PRO A 32 6.20 -14.59 -7.27
C PRO A 32 6.93 -13.78 -8.35
N GLU A 33 7.99 -14.35 -8.93
CA GLU A 33 8.78 -13.72 -10.00
C GLU A 33 7.98 -13.55 -11.31
N LYS A 34 7.01 -14.45 -11.51
CA LYS A 34 6.11 -14.51 -12.66
C LYS A 34 4.83 -15.25 -12.29
N MET A 35 3.79 -15.05 -13.07
CA MET A 35 2.60 -15.88 -13.01
C MET A 35 2.84 -17.23 -13.70
N ILE A 36 2.33 -18.33 -13.14
CA ILE A 36 2.32 -19.64 -13.79
C ILE A 36 0.95 -19.89 -14.40
N LYS A 37 0.93 -19.94 -15.73
CA LYS A 37 -0.25 -20.27 -16.52
C LYS A 37 -0.68 -21.71 -16.21
N ALA A 38 -1.97 -21.90 -15.93
CA ALA A 38 -2.56 -23.23 -15.82
C ALA A 38 -2.82 -23.83 -17.22
N HIS A 39 -2.93 -25.15 -17.29
CA HIS A 39 -3.45 -25.81 -18.48
C HIS A 39 -4.89 -25.39 -18.75
N GLU A 40 -5.32 -25.51 -20.01
CA GLU A 40 -6.72 -25.26 -20.36
C GLU A 40 -7.62 -26.18 -19.51
N PRO A 41 -8.57 -25.60 -18.76
CA PRO A 41 -9.44 -26.40 -17.92
C PRO A 41 -10.29 -27.33 -18.77
N LEU A 42 -10.59 -28.51 -18.24
CA LEU A 42 -11.56 -29.41 -18.87
C LEU A 42 -12.95 -28.80 -18.83
N SER A 43 -13.74 -29.04 -19.87
CA SER A 43 -15.07 -28.46 -20.01
C SER A 43 -16.06 -29.05 -18.99
N HIS A 44 -17.09 -28.29 -18.65
CA HIS A 44 -18.15 -28.73 -17.72
C HIS A 44 -19.28 -29.48 -18.43
N ASP A 45 -19.35 -29.37 -19.76
CA ASP A 45 -20.42 -29.92 -20.59
C ASP A 45 -20.26 -31.41 -20.91
N ALA A 46 -19.12 -32.00 -20.55
CA ALA A 46 -18.81 -33.39 -20.83
C ALA A 46 -17.97 -34.03 -19.72
N TYR A 47 -17.96 -35.36 -19.72
CA TYR A 47 -17.04 -36.16 -18.93
C TYR A 47 -15.74 -36.38 -19.69
N HIS A 48 -14.63 -36.31 -18.97
CA HIS A 48 -13.28 -36.49 -19.50
C HIS A 48 -12.64 -37.65 -18.77
N LEU A 49 -12.00 -38.57 -19.51
CA LEU A 49 -11.39 -39.77 -18.92
C LEU A 49 -10.19 -39.40 -18.03
N GLU A 50 -9.51 -38.33 -18.39
CA GLU A 50 -8.39 -37.73 -17.66
C GLU A 50 -8.84 -36.78 -16.53
N GLY A 51 -10.14 -36.54 -16.37
CA GLY A 51 -10.69 -35.60 -15.40
C GLY A 51 -11.08 -36.27 -14.08
N LEU A 52 -10.44 -35.87 -12.99
CA LEU A 52 -10.74 -36.34 -11.64
C LEU A 52 -12.03 -35.71 -11.12
N THR A 53 -12.92 -36.53 -10.57
CA THR A 53 -14.17 -36.10 -9.95
C THR A 53 -14.33 -36.81 -8.61
N GLY A 54 -14.80 -36.09 -7.60
CA GLY A 54 -15.02 -36.65 -6.28
C GLY A 54 -15.27 -35.56 -5.25
N TRP A 55 -14.87 -35.85 -4.01
CA TRP A 55 -14.87 -34.84 -2.95
C TRP A 55 -13.72 -35.04 -1.97
N ILE A 56 -13.38 -33.96 -1.28
CA ILE A 56 -12.51 -34.01 -0.11
C ILE A 56 -13.40 -33.77 1.11
N GLU A 57 -13.48 -34.76 2.00
CA GLU A 57 -14.12 -34.61 3.31
C GLU A 57 -13.12 -34.03 4.30
N CYS A 58 -13.50 -32.96 4.99
CA CYS A 58 -12.61 -32.22 5.87
C CYS A 58 -13.20 -32.13 7.27
N GLU A 59 -12.46 -32.62 8.26
CA GLU A 59 -12.70 -32.27 9.67
C GLU A 59 -11.93 -30.99 10.01
N LEU A 60 -12.57 -30.06 10.71
CA LEU A 60 -12.01 -28.79 11.12
C LEU A 60 -12.13 -28.62 12.64
N GLU A 61 -11.04 -28.25 13.32
CA GLU A 61 -11.04 -27.93 14.76
C GLU A 61 -10.53 -26.50 14.98
N THR A 62 -11.24 -25.70 15.78
CA THR A 62 -10.76 -24.36 16.20
C THR A 62 -9.58 -24.51 17.17
N CYS A 63 -8.45 -23.87 16.88
CA CYS A 63 -7.27 -23.87 17.76
C CYS A 63 -7.13 -22.57 18.57
N SER A 64 -7.76 -21.49 18.12
CA SER A 64 -7.88 -20.23 18.86
C SER A 64 -9.32 -19.69 18.78
N PRO A 65 -9.70 -18.66 19.56
CA PRO A 65 -11.02 -18.08 19.48
C PRO A 65 -11.35 -17.69 18.05
N THR A 66 -12.52 -18.12 17.55
CA THR A 66 -12.85 -17.98 16.13
C THR A 66 -14.15 -17.23 15.98
N TYR A 67 -14.18 -16.21 15.11
CA TYR A 67 -15.37 -15.42 14.87
C TYR A 67 -15.62 -15.26 13.38
N VAL A 68 -16.78 -15.73 12.93
CA VAL A 68 -17.35 -15.44 11.62
C VAL A 68 -18.65 -14.71 11.89
N ARG A 69 -18.78 -13.49 11.38
CA ARG A 69 -19.94 -12.65 11.65
C ARG A 69 -21.23 -13.28 11.10
N GLY A 70 -22.25 -13.34 11.93
CA GLY A 70 -23.59 -13.75 11.53
C GLY A 70 -24.27 -12.73 10.62
N MET A 71 -25.19 -13.23 9.79
CA MET A 71 -26.03 -12.38 8.96
C MET A 71 -27.17 -11.81 9.78
N LEU A 72 -27.60 -10.60 9.42
CA LEU A 72 -28.89 -10.09 9.90
C LEU A 72 -30.01 -10.86 9.19
N THR A 73 -31.11 -11.12 9.89
CA THR A 73 -32.33 -11.62 9.24
C THR A 73 -32.85 -10.60 8.24
N GLU A 74 -33.68 -11.01 7.28
CA GLU A 74 -34.23 -10.09 6.27
C GLU A 74 -34.94 -8.88 6.92
N ALA A 75 -35.70 -9.12 8.00
CA ALA A 75 -36.36 -8.07 8.76
C ALA A 75 -35.35 -7.12 9.42
N GLN A 76 -34.34 -7.66 10.10
CA GLN A 76 -33.28 -6.86 10.74
C GLN A 76 -32.45 -6.07 9.71
N TYR A 77 -32.17 -6.66 8.54
CA TYR A 77 -31.44 -5.98 7.48
C TYR A 77 -32.25 -4.84 6.88
N LYS A 78 -33.57 -5.02 6.65
CA LYS A 78 -34.44 -3.93 6.17
C LYS A 78 -34.50 -2.76 7.16
N GLU A 79 -34.50 -3.04 8.46
CA GLU A 79 -34.61 -2.02 9.49
C GLU A 79 -33.28 -1.32 9.80
N HIS A 80 -32.18 -2.06 9.80
CA HIS A 80 -30.89 -1.57 10.32
C HIS A 80 -29.74 -1.66 9.32
N GLY A 81 -29.89 -2.32 8.17
CA GLY A 81 -28.79 -2.68 7.26
C GLY A 81 -28.03 -1.49 6.69
N GLU A 82 -28.69 -0.35 6.50
CA GLU A 82 -28.07 0.87 5.96
C GLU A 82 -27.49 1.81 7.02
N LYS A 83 -27.74 1.56 8.31
CA LYS A 83 -27.23 2.41 9.41
C LYS A 83 -25.71 2.33 9.49
N LYS A 84 -25.05 3.49 9.57
CA LYS A 84 -23.61 3.56 9.83
C LYS A 84 -23.30 3.05 11.26
N PRO A 85 -22.09 2.52 11.52
CA PRO A 85 -21.72 2.04 12.85
C PRO A 85 -21.93 3.06 13.98
N GLU A 86 -21.77 4.36 13.70
CA GLU A 86 -21.97 5.43 14.67
C GLU A 86 -23.45 5.69 15.00
N GLU A 87 -24.37 5.25 14.14
CA GLU A 87 -25.82 5.42 14.26
C GLU A 87 -26.49 4.25 14.98
N LEU A 88 -25.73 3.17 15.25
CA LEU A 88 -26.23 1.99 15.94
C LEU A 88 -26.30 2.22 17.45
N SER A 89 -27.48 2.01 18.04
CA SER A 89 -27.63 1.82 19.48
C SER A 89 -26.92 0.56 19.95
N GLU A 90 -26.63 0.46 21.25
CA GLU A 90 -25.97 -0.72 21.82
C GLU A 90 -26.76 -2.01 21.56
N LYS A 91 -28.09 -1.96 21.65
CA LYS A 91 -28.96 -3.09 21.30
C LYS A 91 -28.80 -3.52 19.84
N GLU A 92 -28.65 -2.58 18.91
CA GLU A 92 -28.46 -2.89 17.48
C GLU A 92 -27.04 -3.41 17.17
N LYS A 93 -26.03 -3.02 17.96
CA LYS A 93 -24.69 -3.61 17.90
C LYS A 93 -24.70 -5.04 18.42
N GLU A 94 -25.45 -5.30 19.48
CA GLU A 94 -25.64 -6.65 20.03
C GLU A 94 -26.31 -7.59 19.02
N LEU A 95 -27.29 -7.12 18.24
CA LEU A 95 -27.90 -7.92 17.16
C LEU A 95 -26.89 -8.38 16.09
N ARG A 96 -25.76 -7.66 15.94
CA ARG A 96 -24.71 -7.98 14.96
C ARG A 96 -23.56 -8.80 15.55
N ALA A 97 -23.54 -9.00 16.86
CA ALA A 97 -22.49 -9.70 17.58
C ALA A 97 -22.45 -11.23 17.37
N PRO A 98 -23.57 -11.95 17.13
CA PRO A 98 -23.55 -13.40 17.01
C PRO A 98 -22.63 -13.93 15.92
N PHE A 99 -22.21 -15.17 16.12
CA PHE A 99 -21.52 -15.97 15.12
C PHE A 99 -22.50 -16.40 14.02
N PHE A 100 -21.98 -16.78 12.85
CA PHE A 100 -22.79 -17.25 11.74
C PHE A 100 -23.57 -18.53 12.06
N SER A 101 -24.85 -18.53 11.72
CA SER A 101 -25.75 -19.69 11.76
C SER A 101 -26.67 -19.65 10.55
N THR A 102 -27.17 -20.81 10.14
CA THR A 102 -28.17 -20.96 9.07
C THR A 102 -29.60 -21.06 9.59
N THR A 103 -29.79 -21.25 10.90
CA THR A 103 -31.11 -21.32 11.56
C THR A 103 -31.06 -20.75 12.97
N GLU A 104 -32.16 -20.17 13.43
CA GLU A 104 -32.34 -19.72 14.82
C GLU A 104 -32.99 -20.80 15.70
N GLU A 105 -33.50 -21.89 15.10
CA GLU A 105 -34.28 -22.91 15.82
C GLU A 105 -33.40 -23.95 16.52
N GLU A 106 -32.24 -24.28 15.94
CA GLU A 106 -31.28 -25.19 16.57
C GLU A 106 -30.31 -24.39 17.44
N GLU A 107 -30.27 -24.72 18.74
CA GLU A 107 -29.39 -24.06 19.69
C GLU A 107 -28.38 -25.02 20.33
N VAL A 108 -27.21 -24.49 20.68
CA VAL A 108 -26.22 -25.13 21.52
C VAL A 108 -25.79 -24.13 22.59
N GLU A 109 -25.90 -24.53 23.86
CA GLU A 109 -25.61 -23.65 25.02
C GLU A 109 -26.41 -22.33 25.01
N GLY A 110 -27.68 -22.37 24.57
CA GLY A 110 -28.59 -21.21 24.57
C GLY A 110 -28.27 -20.16 23.50
N ARG A 111 -27.58 -20.54 22.43
CA ARG A 111 -27.31 -19.70 21.26
C ARG A 111 -27.47 -20.51 19.97
N PRO A 112 -27.78 -19.87 18.83
CA PRO A 112 -27.93 -20.56 17.54
C PRO A 112 -26.70 -21.41 17.20
N LYS A 113 -26.93 -22.65 16.78
CA LYS A 113 -25.88 -23.63 16.45
C LYS A 113 -24.90 -23.04 15.42
N PRO A 114 -23.57 -23.08 15.67
CA PRO A 114 -22.63 -22.41 14.80
C PRO A 114 -22.49 -23.13 13.46
N VAL A 115 -22.35 -22.34 12.40
CA VAL A 115 -22.03 -22.81 11.05
C VAL A 115 -20.91 -21.96 10.47
N MET A 116 -19.97 -22.56 9.73
CA MET A 116 -18.98 -21.78 8.98
C MET A 116 -19.37 -21.76 7.50
N PRO A 117 -19.59 -20.58 6.88
CA PRO A 117 -20.00 -20.50 5.49
C PRO A 117 -18.96 -21.14 4.55
N GLY A 118 -19.43 -21.95 3.59
CA GLY A 118 -18.60 -22.55 2.55
C GLY A 118 -17.89 -21.50 1.70
N SER A 119 -18.48 -20.30 1.57
CA SER A 119 -17.84 -19.14 0.92
C SER A 119 -16.60 -18.63 1.67
N THR A 120 -16.60 -18.71 3.01
CA THR A 120 -15.45 -18.33 3.85
C THR A 120 -14.33 -19.35 3.71
N LEU A 121 -14.67 -20.64 3.72
CA LEU A 121 -13.73 -21.75 3.48
C LEU A 121 -13.11 -21.67 2.08
N ARG A 122 -13.95 -21.51 1.05
CA ARG A 122 -13.52 -21.31 -0.34
C ARG A 122 -12.57 -20.13 -0.46
N GLY A 123 -12.89 -18.99 0.15
CA GLY A 123 -12.06 -17.79 0.10
C GLY A 123 -10.68 -18.00 0.73
N MET A 124 -10.62 -18.69 1.87
CA MET A 124 -9.36 -19.05 2.53
C MET A 124 -8.50 -19.97 1.66
N ILE A 125 -9.08 -21.06 1.14
CA ILE A 125 -8.36 -22.06 0.35
C ILE A 125 -7.91 -21.48 -0.99
N ARG A 126 -8.79 -20.72 -1.67
CA ARG A 126 -8.45 -20.02 -2.91
C ARG A 126 -7.26 -19.09 -2.73
N ALA A 127 -7.22 -18.29 -1.66
CA ALA A 127 -6.11 -17.38 -1.41
C ALA A 127 -4.77 -18.11 -1.22
N LEU A 128 -4.79 -19.29 -0.60
CA LEU A 128 -3.59 -20.13 -0.49
C LEU A 128 -3.18 -20.71 -1.85
N VAL A 129 -4.13 -21.18 -2.67
CA VAL A 129 -3.87 -21.67 -4.03
C VAL A 129 -3.25 -20.57 -4.90
N GLU A 130 -3.75 -19.33 -4.81
CA GLU A 130 -3.15 -18.18 -5.50
C GLU A 130 -1.68 -17.97 -5.10
N ILE A 131 -1.35 -18.15 -3.82
CA ILE A 131 0.04 -18.02 -3.35
C ILE A 131 0.89 -19.18 -3.86
N VAL A 132 0.50 -20.44 -3.64
CA VAL A 132 1.36 -21.61 -3.93
C VAL A 132 1.43 -21.93 -5.42
N GLY A 133 0.36 -21.65 -6.16
CA GLY A 133 0.26 -21.84 -7.60
C GLY A 133 0.83 -20.70 -8.44
N TYR A 134 1.50 -19.71 -7.83
CA TYR A 134 2.07 -18.54 -8.52
C TYR A 134 0.99 -17.78 -9.32
N GLY A 135 -0.16 -17.52 -8.69
CA GLY A 135 -1.27 -16.80 -9.29
C GLY A 135 -0.98 -15.32 -9.52
N ARG A 136 -1.83 -14.68 -10.34
CA ARG A 136 -1.74 -13.22 -10.56
C ARG A 136 -2.15 -12.44 -9.30
N VAL A 137 -1.65 -11.22 -9.17
CA VAL A 137 -2.04 -10.33 -8.07
C VAL A 137 -3.30 -9.57 -8.47
N ARG A 138 -4.40 -9.85 -7.78
CA ARG A 138 -5.71 -9.22 -8.03
C ARG A 138 -6.07 -8.17 -6.99
N TRP A 139 -7.02 -7.32 -7.34
CA TRP A 139 -7.72 -6.41 -6.42
C TRP A 139 -6.80 -5.47 -5.62
N VAL A 140 -5.74 -4.98 -6.26
CA VAL A 140 -4.92 -3.92 -5.67
C VAL A 140 -5.59 -2.58 -5.93
N GLY A 141 -5.84 -1.83 -4.84
CA GLY A 141 -6.51 -0.55 -4.91
C GLY A 141 -5.81 0.43 -5.85
N LYS A 142 -6.61 1.06 -6.73
CA LYS A 142 -6.17 2.21 -7.55
C LYS A 142 -6.17 3.53 -6.75
N GLU A 143 -6.55 3.48 -5.46
CA GLU A 143 -6.63 4.62 -4.54
C GLU A 143 -6.22 4.19 -3.11
N PRO A 144 -5.81 5.14 -2.24
CA PRO A 144 -5.59 6.56 -2.54
C PRO A 144 -4.25 6.82 -3.24
N ALA A 145 -4.11 8.01 -3.83
CA ALA A 145 -2.82 8.53 -4.26
C ALA A 145 -1.91 8.74 -3.03
N PHE A 146 -0.66 8.30 -3.12
CA PHE A 146 0.29 8.49 -2.04
C PHE A 146 0.74 9.94 -1.96
N THR A 147 0.52 10.55 -0.79
CA THR A 147 1.01 11.89 -0.46
C THR A 147 1.81 11.84 0.84
N PHE A 148 2.80 12.71 0.96
CA PHE A 148 3.65 12.75 2.14
C PHE A 148 3.98 14.18 2.57
N ARG A 149 4.40 14.30 3.83
CA ARG A 149 4.84 15.57 4.42
C ARG A 149 5.95 15.27 5.43
N ALA A 150 7.12 15.86 5.22
CA ALA A 150 8.31 15.64 6.05
C ALA A 150 8.76 16.93 6.74
N VAL A 151 7.81 17.62 7.39
CA VAL A 151 8.09 18.85 8.15
C VAL A 151 8.94 18.52 9.36
N ALA A 152 10.09 19.18 9.49
CA ALA A 152 11.07 18.95 10.58
C ALA A 152 11.58 17.50 10.68
N ALA A 153 11.53 16.75 9.57
CA ALA A 153 12.14 15.44 9.51
C ALA A 153 13.66 15.52 9.77
N SER A 154 14.21 14.48 10.41
CA SER A 154 15.63 14.38 10.73
C SER A 154 16.49 14.26 9.47
N LYS A 155 17.79 14.56 9.56
CA LYS A 155 18.66 14.68 8.37
C LYS A 155 18.78 13.39 7.55
N ASP A 156 18.57 12.27 8.21
CA ASP A 156 18.61 10.88 7.75
C ASP A 156 17.22 10.34 7.35
N ASP A 157 16.15 11.15 7.44
CA ASP A 157 14.82 10.72 6.96
C ASP A 157 14.78 10.73 5.43
N PRO A 158 14.35 9.63 4.78
CA PRO A 158 14.38 9.50 3.32
C PRO A 158 13.40 10.45 2.61
N LEU A 159 12.34 10.91 3.29
CA LEU A 159 11.36 11.83 2.72
C LEU A 159 11.74 13.31 2.90
N ARG A 160 12.81 13.61 3.67
CA ARG A 160 13.20 14.99 3.99
C ARG A 160 13.63 15.77 2.76
N ASP A 161 14.60 15.26 2.02
CA ASP A 161 15.17 15.97 0.88
C ASP A 161 14.11 16.13 -0.24
N PRO A 162 13.35 15.09 -0.64
CA PRO A 162 12.25 15.24 -1.59
C PRO A 162 11.21 16.31 -1.18
N TYR A 163 10.86 16.38 0.11
CA TYR A 163 9.94 17.40 0.62
C TYR A 163 10.54 18.80 0.58
N ARG A 164 11.80 18.93 1.00
CA ARG A 164 12.51 20.21 1.03
C ARG A 164 12.77 20.75 -0.37
N ASP A 165 13.01 19.90 -1.35
CA ASP A 165 13.25 20.32 -2.73
C ASP A 165 11.99 20.94 -3.34
N ALA A 166 10.81 20.41 -3.02
CA ALA A 166 9.54 21.00 -3.42
C ALA A 166 9.22 22.30 -2.65
N ILE A 167 9.19 22.24 -1.32
CA ILE A 167 8.69 23.33 -0.45
C ILE A 167 9.75 24.42 -0.18
N GLY A 168 11.01 24.11 -0.42
CA GLY A 168 12.16 24.97 -0.11
C GLY A 168 12.54 24.92 1.38
N PRO A 169 13.80 25.24 1.73
CA PRO A 169 14.22 25.38 3.13
C PRO A 169 13.34 26.41 3.85
N PHE A 170 12.70 26.01 4.96
CA PHE A 170 11.77 26.85 5.72
C PHE A 170 10.57 27.39 4.92
N GLY A 171 10.16 26.71 3.83
CA GLY A 171 9.02 27.14 3.03
C GLY A 171 9.33 28.24 2.01
N ARG A 172 10.61 28.49 1.70
CA ARG A 172 11.02 29.57 0.77
C ARG A 172 10.44 29.47 -0.64
N ASN A 173 10.03 28.28 -1.10
CA ASN A 173 9.40 28.12 -2.41
C ASN A 173 7.88 28.32 -2.35
N VAL A 174 7.30 28.37 -1.15
CA VAL A 174 5.85 28.49 -0.96
C VAL A 174 5.42 29.94 -1.17
N ARG A 175 4.49 30.14 -2.09
CA ARG A 175 3.77 31.38 -2.37
C ARG A 175 2.33 31.27 -1.81
N ALA A 176 1.65 32.39 -1.70
CA ALA A 176 0.24 32.45 -1.28
C ALA A 176 -0.58 33.27 -2.26
N GLY A 177 -1.87 32.98 -2.35
CA GLY A 177 -2.78 33.62 -3.28
C GLY A 177 -4.19 33.10 -3.16
N TYR A 178 -5.03 33.47 -4.12
CA TYR A 178 -6.46 33.20 -4.11
C TYR A 178 -6.87 32.43 -5.35
N LEU A 179 -7.70 31.41 -5.17
CA LEU A 179 -8.22 30.62 -6.27
C LEU A 179 -9.13 31.45 -7.17
N GLU A 180 -8.93 31.34 -8.47
CA GLU A 180 -9.81 31.91 -9.49
C GLU A 180 -10.17 30.85 -10.50
N ARG A 181 -11.39 30.95 -11.04
CA ARG A 181 -11.85 30.07 -12.11
C ARG A 181 -11.91 30.86 -13.42
N LYS A 182 -11.22 30.36 -14.45
CA LYS A 182 -11.22 30.93 -15.81
C LYS A 182 -11.62 29.83 -16.78
N GLY A 183 -12.86 29.86 -17.24
CA GLY A 183 -13.46 28.73 -17.96
C GLY A 183 -13.49 27.48 -17.06
N ASP A 184 -12.95 26.37 -17.56
CA ASP A 184 -12.84 25.11 -16.81
C ASP A 184 -11.56 25.01 -15.97
N ASP A 185 -10.60 25.92 -16.17
CA ASP A 185 -9.30 25.89 -15.51
C ASP A 185 -9.29 26.66 -14.19
N TRP A 186 -8.61 26.08 -13.19
CA TRP A 186 -8.25 26.77 -11.96
C TRP A 186 -6.97 27.57 -12.14
N HIS A 187 -6.97 28.76 -11.57
CA HIS A 187 -5.84 29.67 -11.52
C HIS A 187 -5.62 30.15 -10.09
N VAL A 188 -4.45 30.70 -9.81
CA VAL A 188 -4.17 31.44 -8.59
C VAL A 188 -3.85 32.88 -8.94
N ARG A 189 -4.59 33.83 -8.36
CA ARG A 189 -4.15 35.22 -8.30
C ARG A 189 -3.19 35.36 -7.11
N PRO A 190 -1.93 35.78 -7.31
CA PRO A 190 -1.00 35.98 -6.21
C PRO A 190 -1.54 36.93 -5.14
N ALA A 191 -1.21 36.67 -3.87
CA ALA A 191 -1.40 37.64 -2.81
C ALA A 191 -0.26 38.67 -2.84
N LEU A 192 -0.52 39.86 -2.30
CA LEU A 192 0.54 40.79 -1.94
C LEU A 192 1.55 40.09 -1.02
N THR A 193 2.82 40.47 -1.12
CA THR A 193 3.86 39.98 -0.22
C THR A 193 4.37 41.12 0.66
N PRO A 194 4.96 40.82 1.82
CA PRO A 194 5.67 41.82 2.60
C PRO A 194 6.71 42.58 1.77
N GLU A 195 7.40 41.92 0.84
CA GLU A 195 8.37 42.54 -0.06
C GLU A 195 7.75 43.58 -0.99
N VAL A 196 6.60 43.27 -1.61
CA VAL A 196 5.84 44.23 -2.45
C VAL A 196 5.35 45.43 -1.63
N LEU A 197 5.07 45.22 -0.34
CA LEU A 197 4.67 46.27 0.60
C LEU A 197 5.86 47.00 1.24
N HIS A 198 7.09 46.73 0.81
CA HIS A 198 8.33 47.27 1.38
C HIS A 198 8.54 46.97 2.87
N TRP A 199 7.96 45.88 3.36
CA TRP A 199 8.14 45.39 4.71
C TRP A 199 9.37 44.47 4.81
N PRO A 200 10.04 44.38 5.96
CA PRO A 200 11.30 43.66 6.08
C PRO A 200 11.07 42.16 6.35
N SER A 201 10.38 41.48 5.44
CA SER A 201 10.16 40.03 5.44
C SER A 201 10.10 39.50 4.01
N LYS A 202 10.54 38.25 3.83
CA LYS A 202 10.46 37.50 2.56
C LYS A 202 9.48 36.34 2.61
N GLU A 203 8.69 36.23 3.68
CA GLU A 203 7.66 35.18 3.80
C GLU A 203 6.47 35.51 2.90
N ALA A 204 5.88 34.50 2.25
CA ALA A 204 4.71 34.69 1.39
C ALA A 204 3.39 34.96 2.16
N TYR A 205 3.41 34.83 3.48
CA TYR A 205 2.27 35.01 4.37
C TYR A 205 2.77 35.44 5.75
N LEU A 206 1.88 35.98 6.59
CA LEU A 206 2.20 36.35 7.97
C LEU A 206 1.73 35.28 8.95
N LYS A 207 2.34 35.25 10.14
CA LYS A 207 1.94 34.38 11.25
C LYS A 207 1.23 35.21 12.32
N VAL A 208 0.03 34.81 12.68
CA VAL A 208 -0.77 35.45 13.74
C VAL A 208 -0.82 34.53 14.94
N LYS A 209 -0.40 35.00 16.12
CA LYS A 209 -0.53 34.19 17.35
C LYS A 209 -1.99 34.23 17.79
N GLU A 210 -2.59 33.07 18.07
CA GLU A 210 -4.00 33.00 18.48
C GLU A 210 -4.32 33.83 19.74
N ARG A 211 -3.34 33.99 20.63
CA ARG A 211 -3.48 34.84 21.83
C ARG A 211 -3.67 36.33 21.52
N GLN A 212 -3.35 36.77 20.29
CA GLN A 212 -3.52 38.15 19.85
C GLN A 212 -4.92 38.41 19.29
N ILE A 213 -5.70 37.35 19.04
CA ILE A 213 -7.09 37.46 18.58
C ILE A 213 -7.96 37.45 19.83
N GLY A 214 -8.60 38.56 20.14
CA GLY A 214 -9.63 38.68 21.17
C GLY A 214 -10.90 37.91 20.82
N SER A 215 -11.74 37.61 21.82
CA SER A 215 -12.97 36.82 21.62
C SER A 215 -14.04 37.53 20.77
N LYS A 216 -13.95 38.84 20.60
CA LYS A 216 -14.90 39.66 19.83
C LYS A 216 -14.29 40.25 18.55
N ASP A 217 -12.99 40.07 18.35
CA ASP A 217 -12.26 40.73 17.26
C ASP A 217 -12.71 40.19 15.90
N ILE A 218 -12.95 38.88 15.81
CA ILE A 218 -13.38 38.19 14.60
C ILE A 218 -14.66 37.40 14.93
N PRO A 219 -15.83 37.81 14.42
CA PRO A 219 -17.09 37.10 14.63
C PRO A 219 -17.01 35.63 14.16
N GLY A 220 -17.47 34.70 15.00
CA GLY A 220 -17.50 33.27 14.67
C GLY A 220 -16.13 32.57 14.69
N PHE A 221 -15.05 33.26 15.10
CA PHE A 221 -13.73 32.63 15.21
C PHE A 221 -13.68 31.58 16.33
N LEU A 222 -13.44 30.33 15.94
CA LEU A 222 -13.23 29.23 16.87
C LEU A 222 -11.74 29.07 17.18
N ARG A 223 -11.38 29.06 18.46
CA ARG A 223 -9.99 28.86 18.90
C ARG A 223 -9.56 27.41 18.71
N LEU A 224 -8.26 27.17 18.54
CA LEU A 224 -7.66 25.85 18.35
C LEU A 224 -8.02 24.81 19.41
N ASN A 225 -8.40 25.23 20.61
CA ASN A 225 -8.79 24.36 21.72
C ASN A 225 -10.31 24.23 21.90
N SER A 226 -11.10 24.77 20.97
CA SER A 226 -12.56 24.62 20.98
C SER A 226 -12.93 23.18 20.62
N PRO A 227 -13.90 22.55 21.32
CA PRO A 227 -14.39 21.23 20.93
C PRO A 227 -15.03 21.25 19.54
N ASP A 228 -15.65 22.37 19.16
CA ASP A 228 -16.31 22.55 17.85
C ASP A 228 -15.36 23.04 16.74
N TYR A 229 -14.04 23.05 16.98
CA TYR A 229 -13.08 23.58 16.03
C TYR A 229 -13.11 22.80 14.71
N HIS A 230 -13.33 23.51 13.61
CA HIS A 230 -13.19 23.01 12.25
C HIS A 230 -12.33 23.99 11.43
N PRO A 231 -11.74 23.54 10.30
CA PRO A 231 -11.04 24.44 9.39
C PRO A 231 -11.93 25.63 8.97
N GLN A 232 -11.43 26.85 9.15
CA GLN A 232 -12.21 28.08 8.97
C GLN A 232 -11.35 29.17 8.32
N LEU A 233 -12.02 30.05 7.56
CA LEU A 233 -11.41 31.15 6.82
C LEU A 233 -12.12 32.44 7.22
N HIS A 234 -11.35 33.43 7.70
CA HIS A 234 -11.90 34.71 8.13
C HIS A 234 -11.30 35.85 7.32
N LYS A 235 -12.14 36.66 6.68
CA LYS A 235 -11.70 37.95 6.12
C LYS A 235 -11.42 38.90 7.27
N VAL A 236 -10.24 39.50 7.28
CA VAL A 236 -9.75 40.28 8.41
C VAL A 236 -9.09 41.57 7.94
N SER A 237 -9.14 42.57 8.81
CA SER A 237 -8.28 43.74 8.75
C SER A 237 -7.26 43.68 9.89
N PHE A 238 -6.06 44.21 9.69
CA PHE A 238 -4.99 44.12 10.69
C PHE A 238 -3.96 45.25 10.58
N ASN A 239 -3.20 45.43 11.67
CA ASN A 239 -2.04 46.32 11.73
C ASN A 239 -0.76 45.49 11.94
N VAL A 240 0.38 46.04 11.54
CA VAL A 240 1.68 45.38 11.65
C VAL A 240 2.69 46.23 12.41
N GLU A 241 3.63 45.55 13.05
CA GLU A 241 4.83 46.12 13.65
C GLU A 241 6.07 45.46 13.06
N PHE A 242 7.14 46.24 12.98
CA PHE A 242 8.43 45.78 12.49
C PHE A 242 9.41 45.60 13.65
N GLY A 243 10.13 44.50 13.63
CA GLY A 243 11.12 44.19 14.65
C GLY A 243 12.38 43.58 14.06
N ARG A 244 13.39 43.38 14.92
CA ARG A 244 14.63 42.69 14.56
C ARG A 244 14.86 41.53 15.50
N GLY A 245 14.89 40.33 14.95
CA GLY A 245 15.14 39.09 15.69
C GLY A 245 16.50 38.49 15.35
N LYS A 246 16.78 37.33 15.95
CA LYS A 246 18.03 36.57 15.70
C LYS A 246 18.21 36.17 14.22
N SER A 247 17.12 36.01 13.48
CA SER A 247 17.11 35.61 12.06
C SER A 247 17.05 36.80 11.09
N GLY A 248 17.21 38.03 11.59
CA GLY A 248 17.06 39.26 10.82
C GLY A 248 15.77 40.02 11.15
N PRO A 249 15.43 41.04 10.35
CA PRO A 249 14.21 41.79 10.57
C PRO A 249 12.97 40.93 10.27
N PHE A 250 11.86 41.24 10.94
CA PHE A 250 10.61 40.51 10.80
C PHE A 250 9.40 41.45 10.87
N VAL A 251 8.28 40.96 10.37
CA VAL A 251 6.97 41.60 10.45
C VAL A 251 6.09 40.79 11.40
N MET A 252 5.42 41.45 12.31
CA MET A 252 4.46 40.83 13.22
C MET A 252 3.11 41.54 13.12
N VAL A 253 2.03 40.77 13.12
CA VAL A 253 0.68 41.33 13.24
C VAL A 253 0.50 41.80 14.69
N SER A 254 0.27 43.09 14.90
CA SER A 254 0.12 43.70 16.23
C SER A 254 -1.33 43.72 16.68
N GLN A 255 -2.26 44.01 15.76
CA GLN A 255 -3.70 44.02 15.98
C GLN A 255 -4.40 43.37 14.80
N ILE A 256 -5.52 42.70 15.05
CA ILE A 256 -6.33 42.01 14.03
C ILE A 256 -7.79 42.05 14.45
N GLY A 257 -8.69 42.22 13.48
CA GLY A 257 -10.13 42.15 13.69
C GLY A 257 -10.85 41.74 12.42
N SER A 258 -12.18 41.81 12.42
CA SER A 258 -13.00 41.60 11.24
C SER A 258 -12.56 42.50 10.08
N SER A 259 -12.97 42.18 8.86
CA SER A 259 -12.71 43.03 7.69
C SER A 259 -13.22 44.47 7.87
N GLU A 260 -14.19 44.69 8.76
CA GLU A 260 -14.83 45.98 9.05
C GLU A 260 -14.18 46.73 10.23
N ALA A 261 -13.18 46.14 10.91
CA ALA A 261 -12.54 46.74 12.08
C ALA A 261 -11.68 48.00 11.77
N GLY A 262 -11.53 48.38 10.50
CA GLY A 262 -10.94 49.66 10.10
C GLY A 262 -9.40 49.72 10.12
N TYR A 263 -8.72 48.59 10.28
CA TYR A 263 -7.25 48.55 10.20
C TYR A 263 -6.74 48.72 8.76
N PRO A 264 -5.51 49.25 8.56
CA PRO A 264 -5.04 49.69 7.25
C PRO A 264 -4.75 48.56 6.26
N HIS A 265 -4.55 47.33 6.73
CA HIS A 265 -4.24 46.18 5.88
C HIS A 265 -5.36 45.15 5.92
N GLN A 266 -5.58 44.49 4.77
CA GLN A 266 -6.63 43.51 4.58
C GLN A 266 -6.03 42.15 4.20
N GLY A 267 -6.71 41.06 4.55
CA GLY A 267 -6.27 39.72 4.24
C GLY A 267 -7.27 38.65 4.65
N VAL A 268 -6.84 37.38 4.59
CA VAL A 268 -7.62 36.22 5.06
C VAL A 268 -6.81 35.44 6.06
N LEU A 269 -7.36 35.31 7.27
CA LEU A 269 -6.84 34.44 8.31
C LEU A 269 -7.24 32.99 8.00
N VAL A 270 -6.23 32.18 7.70
CA VAL A 270 -6.35 30.75 7.39
C VAL A 270 -6.13 29.93 8.65
N CYS A 271 -7.23 29.41 9.18
CA CYS A 271 -7.26 28.59 10.37
C CYS A 271 -7.46 27.13 9.93
N SER A 272 -6.36 26.42 9.73
CA SER A 272 -6.34 25.05 9.23
C SER A 272 -6.00 24.04 10.33
N GLY A 273 -6.50 22.81 10.24
CA GLY A 273 -6.08 21.66 11.03
C GLY A 273 -6.57 21.65 12.48
N ASN A 274 -7.45 20.70 12.80
CA ASN A 274 -7.84 20.40 14.18
C ASN A 274 -6.79 19.47 14.81
N MET A 275 -6.16 19.90 15.91
CA MET A 275 -5.21 19.04 16.67
C MET A 275 -5.82 18.47 17.95
N MET A 276 -7.00 18.94 18.37
CA MET A 276 -7.69 18.40 19.55
C MET A 276 -8.12 16.95 19.32
N GLU A 277 -8.54 16.60 18.09
CA GLU A 277 -8.85 15.22 17.68
C GLU A 277 -7.67 14.25 17.79
N SER A 278 -6.44 14.76 17.69
CA SER A 278 -5.20 13.95 17.77
C SER A 278 -4.54 13.99 19.14
N GLY A 279 -5.04 14.84 20.05
CA GLY A 279 -4.51 15.00 21.41
C GLY A 279 -5.29 14.16 22.42
N GLN A 280 -4.70 13.90 23.58
CA GLN A 280 -5.44 13.28 24.68
C GLN A 280 -6.54 14.24 25.18
N PRO A 281 -7.69 13.74 25.69
CA PRO A 281 -8.72 14.58 26.28
C PRO A 281 -8.13 15.58 27.30
N GLY A 282 -8.41 16.88 27.13
CA GLY A 282 -7.87 17.95 27.97
C GLY A 282 -6.48 18.49 27.58
N GLN A 283 -5.80 17.88 26.60
CA GLN A 283 -4.52 18.38 26.09
C GLN A 283 -4.73 19.57 25.16
N LYS A 284 -4.15 20.73 25.51
CA LYS A 284 -4.17 21.90 24.63
C LYS A 284 -3.34 21.66 23.37
N SER A 285 -3.82 22.17 22.25
CA SER A 285 -3.12 22.21 20.98
C SER A 285 -1.72 22.80 21.14
N PRO A 286 -0.66 22.12 20.64
CA PRO A 286 0.69 22.68 20.65
C PRO A 286 0.84 23.83 19.63
N ARG A 287 -0.09 23.92 18.68
CA ARG A 287 -0.15 25.01 17.71
C ARG A 287 -0.63 26.28 18.41
N LYS A 288 0.04 27.38 18.12
CA LYS A 288 -0.28 28.70 18.67
C LYS A 288 -0.50 29.76 17.60
N ASN A 289 -0.32 29.40 16.33
CA ASN A 289 -0.28 30.34 15.23
C ASN A 289 -1.23 29.95 14.10
N HIS A 290 -1.85 30.95 13.50
CA HIS A 290 -2.60 30.87 12.26
C HIS A 290 -1.80 31.53 11.13
N ALA A 291 -2.08 31.15 9.89
CA ALA A 291 -1.48 31.80 8.73
C ALA A 291 -2.39 32.94 8.26
N LEU A 292 -1.82 34.07 7.87
CA LEU A 292 -2.55 35.21 7.33
C LEU A 292 -2.04 35.49 5.91
N VAL A 293 -2.91 35.26 4.93
CA VAL A 293 -2.65 35.59 3.53
C VAL A 293 -3.06 37.04 3.31
N LEU A 294 -2.14 37.86 2.79
CA LEU A 294 -2.40 39.27 2.49
C LEU A 294 -3.40 39.39 1.33
N ALA A 295 -4.05 40.56 1.19
CA ALA A 295 -4.98 40.82 0.10
C ALA A 295 -4.41 40.46 -1.29
N SER A 296 -5.30 40.13 -2.23
CA SER A 296 -4.91 39.77 -3.60
C SER A 296 -4.15 40.91 -4.28
N ASP A 297 -3.08 40.56 -4.99
CA ASP A 297 -2.38 41.49 -5.85
C ASP A 297 -3.16 41.61 -7.16
N THR A 298 -3.96 42.67 -7.28
CA THR A 298 -4.80 42.92 -8.47
C THR A 298 -3.99 43.33 -9.70
N LYS A 299 -2.70 43.67 -9.53
CA LYS A 299 -1.78 44.00 -10.63
C LYS A 299 -1.00 42.78 -11.13
N ALA A 300 -0.95 41.70 -10.35
CA ALA A 300 -0.27 40.48 -10.75
C ALA A 300 -1.16 39.64 -11.69
N ASP A 301 -0.53 39.09 -12.73
CA ASP A 301 -1.18 38.10 -13.58
C ASP A 301 -1.52 36.84 -12.79
N THR A 302 -2.62 36.21 -13.18
CA THR A 302 -3.02 34.92 -12.61
C THR A 302 -2.14 33.80 -13.17
N ILE A 303 -1.76 32.86 -12.32
CA ILE A 303 -0.96 31.70 -12.70
C ILE A 303 -1.89 30.50 -12.85
N LYS A 304 -1.84 29.80 -13.98
CA LYS A 304 -2.65 28.58 -14.18
C LYS A 304 -2.24 27.50 -13.19
N ILE A 305 -3.20 26.82 -12.60
CA ILE A 305 -2.95 25.60 -11.84
C ILE A 305 -2.88 24.44 -12.81
N ASN A 306 -1.76 23.73 -12.78
CA ASN A 306 -1.59 22.54 -13.59
C ASN A 306 -2.68 21.53 -13.23
N GLU A 307 -3.34 20.97 -14.24
CA GLU A 307 -4.46 20.03 -14.05
C GLU A 307 -4.05 18.81 -13.21
N LYS A 308 -2.80 18.36 -13.34
CA LYS A 308 -2.23 17.31 -12.50
C LYS A 308 -2.23 17.69 -11.02
N ALA A 309 -1.90 18.94 -10.69
CA ALA A 309 -1.90 19.40 -9.31
C ALA A 309 -3.31 19.38 -8.72
N VAL A 310 -4.33 19.72 -9.52
CA VAL A 310 -5.75 19.64 -9.13
C VAL A 310 -6.15 18.20 -8.84
N ASN A 311 -5.80 17.27 -9.74
CA ASN A 311 -6.14 15.85 -9.59
C ASN A 311 -5.40 15.21 -8.40
N ASP A 312 -4.09 15.42 -8.28
CA ASP A 312 -3.29 14.92 -7.15
C ASP A 312 -3.84 15.43 -5.81
N TYR A 313 -4.28 16.69 -5.76
CA TYR A 313 -4.89 17.26 -4.57
C TYR A 313 -6.22 16.57 -4.24
N LYS A 314 -7.13 16.44 -5.21
CA LYS A 314 -8.45 15.79 -5.03
C LYS A 314 -8.32 14.32 -4.60
N GLU A 315 -7.39 13.59 -5.19
CA GLU A 315 -7.13 12.18 -4.88
C GLU A 315 -6.43 11.98 -3.54
N GLY A 316 -5.64 12.96 -3.09
CA GLY A 316 -4.94 12.94 -1.81
C GLY A 316 -5.80 13.27 -0.59
N LEU A 317 -7.07 13.68 -0.78
CA LEU A 317 -8.01 13.97 0.30
C LEU A 317 -8.44 12.69 1.02
N THR A 318 -8.44 12.70 2.35
CA THR A 318 -8.99 11.59 3.15
C THR A 318 -10.51 11.51 2.99
N PRO A 319 -11.16 10.34 3.26
CA PRO A 319 -12.62 10.24 3.23
C PRO A 319 -13.31 11.29 4.12
N PHE A 320 -12.80 11.51 5.33
CA PHE A 320 -13.25 12.56 6.24
C PHE A 320 -13.14 13.95 5.62
N GLN A 321 -11.99 14.28 5.02
CA GLN A 321 -11.83 15.56 4.30
C GLN A 321 -12.83 15.65 3.14
N LYS A 322 -13.03 14.58 2.37
CA LYS A 322 -14.03 14.55 1.30
C LYS A 322 -15.45 14.77 1.83
N GLU A 323 -15.77 14.29 3.04
CA GLU A 323 -17.09 14.42 3.68
C GLU A 323 -17.31 15.80 4.34
N GLU A 324 -16.37 16.30 5.15
CA GLU A 324 -16.41 17.68 5.68
C GLU A 324 -16.46 18.73 4.55
N LEU A 325 -15.85 18.43 3.41
CA LEU A 325 -15.84 19.30 2.24
C LEU A 325 -17.06 19.11 1.33
N LYS A 326 -18.02 18.22 1.63
CA LYS A 326 -19.30 18.13 0.88
C LYS A 326 -20.14 19.39 1.05
N ASP A 327 -20.11 20.00 2.23
CA ASP A 327 -20.81 21.27 2.52
C ASP A 327 -20.13 22.48 1.83
N TRP A 328 -18.98 22.29 1.18
CA TRP A 328 -18.23 23.33 0.46
C TRP A 328 -18.55 23.45 -1.03
N GLY A 329 -19.63 22.81 -1.50
CA GLY A 329 -20.31 23.14 -2.74
C GLY A 329 -19.64 22.70 -4.07
N SER A 330 -20.30 21.78 -4.77
CA SER A 330 -20.09 21.34 -6.16
C SER A 330 -18.97 20.31 -6.46
N LYS A 331 -19.00 19.79 -7.70
CA LYS A 331 -18.14 18.77 -8.34
C LYS A 331 -16.62 18.95 -8.14
N ASP A 332 -16.19 20.12 -7.68
CA ASP A 332 -14.79 20.52 -7.52
C ASP A 332 -14.25 20.47 -6.08
N GLY A 333 -15.06 20.06 -5.10
CA GLY A 333 -14.64 19.88 -3.71
C GLY A 333 -14.29 21.22 -3.04
N CYS A 334 -13.11 21.34 -2.43
CA CYS A 334 -12.68 22.57 -1.73
C CYS A 334 -12.07 23.65 -2.63
N LEU A 335 -12.05 23.44 -3.95
CA LEU A 335 -11.63 24.45 -4.91
C LEU A 335 -12.77 25.45 -5.09
N LYS A 336 -12.70 26.56 -4.36
CA LYS A 336 -13.70 27.62 -4.37
C LYS A 336 -13.03 28.93 -4.74
N LYS A 337 -13.67 29.69 -5.63
CA LYS A 337 -13.22 31.03 -5.99
C LYS A 337 -13.03 31.89 -4.73
N ASP A 338 -11.97 32.69 -4.72
CA ASP A 338 -11.55 33.59 -3.65
C ASP A 338 -11.08 32.89 -2.36
N ASN A 339 -11.04 31.55 -2.30
CA ASN A 339 -10.40 30.86 -1.18
C ASN A 339 -8.88 31.01 -1.26
N PRO A 340 -8.21 31.28 -0.14
CA PRO A 340 -6.76 31.33 -0.09
C PRO A 340 -6.14 29.94 -0.22
N VAL A 341 -5.02 29.89 -0.95
CA VAL A 341 -4.19 28.71 -1.15
C VAL A 341 -2.72 29.06 -1.00
N PHE A 342 -1.95 28.06 -0.59
CA PHE A 342 -0.50 28.08 -0.61
C PHE A 342 -0.03 27.19 -1.75
N TYR A 343 0.97 27.62 -2.49
CA TYR A 343 1.36 26.95 -3.72
C TYR A 343 2.84 27.06 -4.02
N VAL A 344 3.33 26.15 -4.85
CA VAL A 344 4.67 26.17 -5.43
C VAL A 344 4.51 26.17 -6.95
N THR A 345 5.31 26.99 -7.63
CA THR A 345 5.31 27.08 -9.09
C THR A 345 6.48 26.33 -9.71
N GLY A 346 6.28 25.91 -10.95
CA GLY A 346 7.31 25.36 -11.83
C GLY A 346 7.11 25.93 -13.24
N ARG A 347 7.99 25.54 -14.17
CA ARG A 347 7.83 25.90 -15.58
C ARG A 347 7.50 24.68 -16.42
N ASN A 348 6.55 24.82 -17.33
CA ASN A 348 6.18 23.76 -18.27
C ASN A 348 7.13 23.72 -19.49
N LEU A 349 6.87 22.82 -20.45
CA LEU A 349 7.71 22.65 -21.65
C LEU A 349 7.76 23.89 -22.56
N ALA A 350 6.76 24.77 -22.46
CA ALA A 350 6.70 26.04 -23.17
C ALA A 350 7.34 27.19 -22.36
N ASP A 351 8.03 26.88 -21.27
CA ASP A 351 8.66 27.85 -20.34
C ASP A 351 7.65 28.79 -19.64
N ILE A 352 6.38 28.39 -19.59
CA ILE A 352 5.31 29.13 -18.92
C ILE A 352 5.25 28.70 -17.45
N GLU A 353 5.14 29.68 -16.55
CA GLU A 353 4.96 29.43 -15.11
C GLU A 353 3.57 28.84 -14.83
N GLU A 354 3.54 27.75 -14.05
CA GLU A 354 2.31 27.10 -13.59
C GLU A 354 2.43 26.71 -12.13
N VAL A 355 1.30 26.60 -11.43
CA VAL A 355 1.23 26.00 -10.10
C VAL A 355 1.32 24.48 -10.23
N ILE A 356 2.38 23.90 -9.66
CA ILE A 356 2.67 22.45 -9.75
C ILE A 356 2.30 21.68 -8.48
N TYR A 357 2.19 22.39 -7.35
CA TYR A 357 1.70 21.88 -6.07
C TYR A 357 0.94 22.97 -5.31
N PHE A 358 -0.12 22.61 -4.59
CA PHE A 358 -0.82 23.54 -3.71
C PHE A 358 -1.56 22.84 -2.56
N GLY A 359 -2.00 23.62 -1.58
CA GLY A 359 -2.93 23.21 -0.53
C GLY A 359 -3.40 24.37 0.34
N HIS A 360 -4.30 24.11 1.29
CA HIS A 360 -4.86 25.15 2.17
C HIS A 360 -4.06 25.38 3.47
N CYS A 361 -2.83 24.87 3.55
CA CYS A 361 -1.89 25.21 4.61
C CYS A 361 -0.47 25.36 4.04
N PRO A 362 0.40 26.19 4.63
CA PRO A 362 1.75 26.42 4.09
C PRO A 362 2.61 25.16 4.00
N ASN A 363 2.40 24.22 4.94
CA ASN A 363 3.10 22.95 4.99
C ASN A 363 2.20 21.83 4.45
N PHE A 364 1.70 22.00 3.23
CA PHE A 364 0.83 21.03 2.57
C PHE A 364 1.58 19.72 2.26
N ARG A 365 0.82 18.64 2.06
CA ARG A 365 1.37 17.34 1.61
C ARG A 365 1.72 17.44 0.14
N ILE A 366 2.82 16.81 -0.27
CA ILE A 366 3.18 16.68 -1.67
C ILE A 366 2.89 15.25 -2.16
N PRO A 367 2.46 15.07 -3.41
CA PRO A 367 2.28 13.76 -4.00
C PRO A 367 3.64 13.06 -4.16
N ALA A 368 3.66 11.75 -3.88
CA ALA A 368 4.82 10.91 -4.18
C ALA A 368 4.87 10.67 -5.70
N ARG A 369 5.58 11.56 -6.41
CA ARG A 369 5.75 11.51 -7.87
C ARG A 369 7.04 10.77 -8.22
N GLN A 370 6.96 9.99 -9.28
CA GLN A 370 8.09 9.36 -9.95
C GLN A 370 8.21 9.85 -11.40
N PRO A 371 9.30 9.51 -12.11
CA PRO A 371 9.33 9.47 -13.57
C PRO A 371 8.80 8.12 -14.09
N PHE A 372 7.50 7.83 -13.94
CA PHE A 372 6.85 6.72 -14.67
C PHE A 372 6.80 7.04 -16.18
N PRO A 373 6.62 6.05 -17.07
CA PRO A 373 6.24 6.29 -18.47
C PRO A 373 5.01 7.21 -18.59
N ASP A 374 4.02 7.02 -17.70
CA ASP A 374 2.91 7.96 -17.47
C ASP A 374 3.25 8.97 -16.37
N ALA A 375 4.22 9.85 -16.64
CA ALA A 375 4.76 10.86 -15.71
C ALA A 375 3.74 11.88 -15.16
N ASN A 376 2.43 11.69 -15.37
CA ASN A 376 1.39 12.70 -15.16
C ASN A 376 0.46 12.47 -13.94
N ARG A 377 0.78 11.58 -12.99
CA ARG A 377 0.06 11.46 -11.70
C ARG A 377 0.94 11.04 -10.51
N ALA A 378 0.40 11.10 -9.28
CA ALA A 378 1.00 10.52 -8.08
C ALA A 378 1.02 8.97 -8.10
N ALA A 379 1.97 8.39 -7.37
CA ALA A 379 2.06 6.93 -7.18
C ALA A 379 0.87 6.38 -6.37
N ARG A 380 0.48 5.16 -6.69
CA ARG A 380 -0.65 4.41 -6.11
C ARG A 380 -0.20 2.98 -5.76
N PRO A 381 -0.94 2.23 -4.92
CA PRO A 381 -0.57 0.86 -4.57
C PRO A 381 -0.31 -0.04 -5.79
N LEU A 382 -1.13 0.08 -6.83
CA LEU A 382 -1.02 -0.72 -8.06
C LEU A 382 0.30 -0.52 -8.82
N ASP A 383 0.93 0.66 -8.69
CA ASP A 383 2.17 0.99 -9.40
C ASP A 383 3.38 0.20 -8.89
N PHE A 384 3.27 -0.37 -7.69
CA PHE A 384 4.31 -1.18 -7.05
C PHE A 384 4.06 -2.69 -7.21
N VAL A 385 3.08 -3.07 -8.04
CA VAL A 385 2.84 -4.46 -8.45
C VAL A 385 3.54 -4.66 -9.79
N PRO A 386 4.44 -5.66 -9.93
CA PRO A 386 5.09 -5.94 -11.22
C PRO A 386 4.09 -6.22 -12.35
N ASP A 387 4.33 -5.65 -13.54
CA ASP A 387 3.45 -5.83 -14.72
C ASP A 387 3.22 -7.31 -15.06
N LYS A 388 4.24 -8.15 -14.88
CA LYS A 388 4.19 -9.62 -15.09
C LYS A 388 3.21 -10.36 -14.19
N LEU A 389 2.69 -9.70 -13.15
CA LEU A 389 1.71 -10.25 -12.21
C LEU A 389 0.37 -9.53 -12.28
N ARG A 390 0.30 -8.38 -12.95
CA ARG A 390 -0.91 -7.55 -13.06
C ARG A 390 -1.58 -7.74 -14.42
N ASP A 391 -0.81 -7.63 -15.51
CA ASP A 391 -1.34 -7.51 -16.87
C ASP A 391 -1.31 -8.89 -17.57
N GLN A 392 -1.87 -9.90 -16.91
CA GLN A 392 -1.90 -11.28 -17.38
C GLN A 392 -3.29 -11.66 -17.88
N LEU A 393 -3.36 -12.17 -19.11
CA LEU A 393 -4.61 -12.61 -19.74
C LEU A 393 -4.81 -14.13 -19.68
N ASP A 394 -3.79 -14.89 -19.31
CA ASP A 394 -3.92 -16.34 -19.17
C ASP A 394 -4.46 -16.71 -17.77
N PRO A 395 -5.27 -17.78 -17.66
CA PRO A 395 -5.77 -18.24 -16.37
C PRO A 395 -4.65 -18.91 -15.55
N ASP A 396 -4.65 -18.65 -14.25
CA ASP A 396 -3.79 -19.31 -13.27
C ASP A 396 -4.51 -20.50 -12.61
N LEU A 397 -3.82 -21.27 -11.75
CA LEU A 397 -4.43 -22.43 -11.09
C LEU A 397 -5.68 -22.08 -10.26
N ALA A 398 -5.70 -20.89 -9.64
CA ALA A 398 -6.87 -20.46 -8.87
C ALA A 398 -8.05 -20.10 -9.78
N ASP A 399 -7.82 -19.55 -10.96
CA ASP A 399 -8.88 -19.37 -11.97
C ASP A 399 -9.50 -20.70 -12.38
N VAL A 400 -8.68 -21.65 -12.80
CA VAL A 400 -9.19 -22.88 -13.41
C VAL A 400 -9.94 -23.74 -12.39
N ILE A 401 -9.56 -23.70 -11.11
CA ILE A 401 -10.24 -24.44 -10.03
C ILE A 401 -11.52 -23.73 -9.58
N PHE A 402 -11.45 -22.41 -9.32
CA PHE A 402 -12.51 -21.69 -8.62
C PHE A 402 -13.38 -20.80 -9.52
N GLY A 403 -13.06 -20.70 -10.82
CA GLY A 403 -13.74 -19.89 -11.81
C GLY A 403 -13.27 -18.43 -11.84
N TRP A 404 -13.71 -17.72 -12.88
CA TRP A 404 -13.49 -16.28 -13.08
C TRP A 404 -14.64 -15.63 -13.86
N VAL A 405 -14.72 -14.32 -13.75
CA VAL A 405 -15.60 -13.46 -14.54
C VAL A 405 -14.70 -12.53 -15.34
N GLU A 406 -15.08 -12.27 -16.60
CA GLU A 406 -14.38 -11.35 -17.49
C GLU A 406 -14.25 -9.96 -16.85
N GLU A 407 -13.03 -9.44 -16.78
CA GLU A 407 -12.77 -8.07 -16.37
C GLU A 407 -12.30 -7.25 -17.58
N LYS A 408 -12.80 -6.02 -17.71
CA LYS A 408 -12.62 -5.20 -18.93
C LYS A 408 -11.16 -4.85 -19.27
N GLU A 409 -10.26 -4.90 -18.29
CA GLU A 409 -8.91 -4.38 -18.41
C GLU A 409 -7.81 -5.45 -18.21
N TRP A 410 -8.09 -6.58 -17.56
CA TRP A 410 -7.09 -7.57 -17.17
C TRP A 410 -7.71 -8.94 -16.87
N GLY A 411 -6.90 -10.00 -16.80
CA GLY A 411 -7.37 -11.37 -16.55
C GLY A 411 -7.85 -12.10 -17.81
N PRO A 412 -8.28 -13.37 -17.66
CA PRO A 412 -8.75 -14.17 -18.77
C PRO A 412 -10.03 -13.62 -19.37
N LYS A 413 -10.12 -13.76 -20.68
CA LYS A 413 -11.34 -13.44 -21.42
C LYS A 413 -12.43 -14.44 -21.05
N ASP A 414 -13.66 -14.06 -21.40
CA ASP A 414 -14.86 -14.83 -21.14
C ASP A 414 -15.11 -15.09 -19.65
N GLN A 415 -16.16 -15.85 -19.35
CA GLN A 415 -16.56 -16.19 -17.99
C GLN A 415 -16.58 -17.70 -17.84
N ARG A 416 -16.08 -18.21 -16.73
CA ARG A 416 -16.07 -19.65 -16.47
C ARG A 416 -16.44 -19.94 -15.02
N ALA A 417 -17.39 -20.86 -14.84
CA ALA A 417 -17.76 -21.36 -13.53
C ALA A 417 -16.59 -22.12 -12.89
N GLY A 418 -16.54 -22.13 -11.55
CA GLY A 418 -15.57 -22.95 -10.82
C GLY A 418 -15.92 -24.43 -10.87
N ARG A 419 -14.90 -25.27 -10.74
CA ARG A 419 -15.01 -26.74 -10.69
C ARG A 419 -14.88 -27.31 -9.28
N ALA A 420 -14.69 -26.46 -8.27
CA ALA A 420 -14.66 -26.83 -6.86
C ALA A 420 -15.76 -26.10 -6.07
N PHE A 421 -16.55 -26.86 -5.31
CA PHE A 421 -17.74 -26.42 -4.59
C PHE A 421 -17.62 -26.77 -3.11
N PHE A 422 -17.92 -25.81 -2.24
CA PHE A 422 -17.72 -25.93 -0.80
C PHE A 422 -19.07 -25.98 -0.10
N THR A 423 -19.30 -27.00 0.72
CA THR A 423 -20.42 -26.98 1.65
C THR A 423 -20.11 -26.03 2.80
N ASP A 424 -21.16 -25.61 3.51
CA ASP A 424 -20.98 -25.04 4.84
C ASP A 424 -20.36 -26.08 5.78
N ALA A 425 -19.55 -25.62 6.74
CA ALA A 425 -19.04 -26.46 7.81
C ALA A 425 -20.08 -26.55 8.93
N THR A 426 -20.57 -27.76 9.18
CA THR A 426 -21.59 -28.03 10.18
C THR A 426 -20.93 -28.46 11.49
N PHE A 427 -21.48 -27.96 12.61
CA PHE A 427 -21.01 -28.30 13.95
C PHE A 427 -21.13 -29.79 14.23
N ILE A 428 -20.07 -30.39 14.78
CA ILE A 428 -20.02 -31.78 15.25
C ILE A 428 -20.18 -31.80 16.77
N ASP A 429 -19.18 -31.30 17.49
CA ASP A 429 -19.11 -31.24 18.95
C ASP A 429 -18.07 -30.20 19.41
N ALA A 430 -17.87 -30.10 20.73
CA ALA A 430 -16.82 -29.27 21.33
C ALA A 430 -16.26 -29.94 22.59
N ARG A 431 -14.96 -29.74 22.86
CA ARG A 431 -14.30 -30.32 24.05
C ARG A 431 -14.70 -29.61 25.35
N ASP A 432 -14.56 -28.28 25.40
CA ASP A 432 -14.74 -27.46 26.62
C ASP A 432 -15.80 -26.35 26.44
N GLY A 433 -16.92 -26.75 25.86
CA GLY A 433 -18.05 -25.87 25.49
C GLY A 433 -17.80 -25.07 24.22
N VAL A 434 -18.85 -24.42 23.72
CA VAL A 434 -18.85 -23.85 22.37
C VAL A 434 -18.50 -22.36 22.37
N TRP A 435 -19.13 -21.58 23.25
CA TRP A 435 -19.09 -20.12 23.16
C TRP A 435 -18.16 -19.48 24.17
N LEU A 436 -17.47 -18.42 23.74
CA LEU A 436 -16.96 -17.42 24.67
C LEU A 436 -18.09 -16.47 25.09
N LYS A 437 -17.86 -15.76 26.20
CA LYS A 437 -18.71 -14.62 26.57
C LYS A 437 -18.71 -13.57 25.45
N GLN A 438 -19.75 -12.75 25.43
CA GLN A 438 -19.76 -11.56 24.58
C GLN A 438 -18.63 -10.62 25.00
N ILE A 439 -17.85 -10.15 24.03
CA ILE A 439 -16.70 -9.26 24.27
C ILE A 439 -16.72 -8.06 23.33
N THR A 440 -16.00 -7.02 23.75
CA THR A 440 -15.59 -5.89 22.89
C THR A 440 -14.13 -6.11 22.53
N PRO A 441 -13.77 -6.34 21.26
CA PRO A 441 -12.39 -6.61 20.91
C PRO A 441 -11.54 -5.33 20.87
N HIS A 442 -10.21 -5.45 20.97
CA HIS A 442 -9.30 -4.31 20.78
C HIS A 442 -9.56 -3.55 19.48
N VAL A 443 -9.34 -2.23 19.52
CA VAL A 443 -9.48 -1.37 18.36
C VAL A 443 -8.24 -1.52 17.47
N LEU A 444 -8.43 -2.14 16.30
CA LEU A 444 -7.33 -2.41 15.38
C LEU A 444 -6.91 -1.16 14.60
N SER A 445 -5.59 -0.97 14.49
CA SER A 445 -5.03 0.09 13.65
C SER A 445 -5.14 -0.25 12.16
N GLY A 446 -5.67 0.70 11.38
CA GLY A 446 -5.61 0.66 9.93
C GLY A 446 -4.19 0.89 9.39
N PRO A 447 -3.93 0.53 8.11
CA PRO A 447 -2.63 0.76 7.49
C PRO A 447 -2.25 2.24 7.53
N LYS A 448 -0.98 2.52 7.86
CA LYS A 448 -0.43 3.88 7.91
C LYS A 448 0.47 4.09 6.69
N PRO A 449 0.07 4.89 5.69
CA PRO A 449 0.89 5.15 4.50
C PRO A 449 2.27 5.75 4.84
N THR A 450 2.43 6.39 6.00
CA THR A 450 3.73 6.91 6.43
C THR A 450 4.73 5.82 6.84
N THR A 451 4.28 4.57 7.02
CA THR A 451 5.08 3.40 7.39
C THR A 451 5.42 2.56 6.16
N PHE A 452 5.83 3.22 5.07
CA PHE A 452 6.13 2.57 3.78
C PHE A 452 7.18 1.45 3.92
N GLN A 453 8.09 1.55 4.89
CA GLN A 453 9.17 0.58 5.09
C GLN A 453 8.69 -0.80 5.58
N HIS A 454 7.44 -0.91 6.04
CA HIS A 454 6.80 -2.20 6.31
C HIS A 454 6.17 -2.82 5.06
N TYR A 455 5.81 -2.01 4.06
CA TYR A 455 4.98 -2.42 2.92
C TYR A 455 5.77 -2.53 1.61
N LEU A 456 6.90 -1.84 1.48
CA LEU A 456 7.79 -1.87 0.33
C LEU A 456 9.01 -2.76 0.58
N ALA A 457 9.43 -3.50 -0.45
CA ALA A 457 10.68 -4.24 -0.44
C ALA A 457 11.87 -3.26 -0.27
N GLN A 458 12.83 -3.62 0.60
CA GLN A 458 14.05 -2.84 0.82
C GLN A 458 15.19 -3.69 0.30
N ASP A 459 15.55 -3.49 -0.98
CA ASP A 459 16.53 -4.32 -1.67
C ASP A 459 17.91 -3.67 -1.64
N ARG A 460 18.86 -4.26 -0.91
CA ARG A 460 20.26 -3.81 -0.90
C ARG A 460 20.87 -3.82 -2.30
N GLY A 461 20.49 -4.76 -3.15
CA GLY A 461 20.93 -4.86 -4.54
C GLY A 461 20.46 -3.69 -5.40
N ALA A 462 19.33 -3.08 -5.04
CA ALA A 462 18.79 -1.86 -5.66
C ALA A 462 19.25 -0.57 -4.96
N GLY A 463 20.11 -0.65 -3.94
CA GLY A 463 20.60 0.52 -3.19
C GLY A 463 19.73 0.95 -2.00
N HIS A 464 18.77 0.11 -1.60
CA HIS A 464 17.87 0.37 -0.47
C HIS A 464 18.21 -0.54 0.71
N ASP A 465 19.13 -0.09 1.55
CA ASP A 465 19.62 -0.88 2.67
C ASP A 465 18.70 -0.76 3.90
N PRO A 466 18.12 -1.88 4.39
CA PRO A 466 17.24 -1.86 5.56
C PRO A 466 17.91 -1.36 6.85
N ASP A 467 19.26 -1.35 6.90
CA ASP A 467 20.06 -0.84 8.01
C ASP A 467 20.52 0.62 7.82
N ASP A 468 20.28 1.24 6.66
CA ASP A 468 20.52 2.68 6.41
C ASP A 468 19.20 3.42 6.15
N LYS A 469 18.76 4.18 7.16
CA LYS A 469 17.46 4.87 7.18
C LYS A 469 17.31 5.85 6.01
N LYS A 470 18.41 6.48 5.59
CA LYS A 470 18.39 7.46 4.50
C LYS A 470 18.20 6.80 3.14
N SER A 471 18.66 5.56 3.00
CA SER A 471 18.58 4.80 1.75
C SER A 471 17.24 4.12 1.52
N LEU A 472 16.32 4.10 2.50
CA LEU A 472 15.08 3.33 2.40
C LEU A 472 14.23 3.73 1.20
N ALA A 473 13.77 2.71 0.46
CA ALA A 473 12.77 2.87 -0.57
C ALA A 473 11.44 3.35 0.02
N HIS A 474 10.83 4.35 -0.61
CA HIS A 474 9.56 4.95 -0.22
C HIS A 474 8.64 5.08 -1.44
N TYR A 475 7.42 5.59 -1.28
CA TYR A 475 6.45 5.68 -2.38
C TYR A 475 6.85 6.64 -3.54
N GLY A 476 8.00 7.32 -3.44
CA GLY A 476 8.59 8.11 -4.52
C GLY A 476 9.76 7.41 -5.21
N THR A 477 10.18 6.24 -4.73
CA THR A 477 11.21 5.39 -5.32
C THR A 477 10.64 4.64 -6.53
N SER A 478 11.47 4.39 -7.56
CA SER A 478 11.02 3.72 -8.79
C SER A 478 10.49 2.29 -8.53
N PRO A 479 9.47 1.79 -9.25
CA PRO A 479 8.98 0.41 -9.16
C PRO A 479 10.00 -0.59 -9.72
N THR A 480 10.99 -0.10 -10.45
CA THR A 480 12.14 -0.90 -10.89
C THR A 480 13.16 -1.12 -9.76
N GLU A 481 13.07 -0.35 -8.68
CA GLU A 481 13.96 -0.39 -7.50
C GLU A 481 13.25 -0.90 -6.25
N THR A 482 11.91 -0.83 -6.19
CA THR A 482 11.09 -1.35 -5.09
C THR A 482 9.73 -1.87 -5.57
N GLN A 483 9.11 -2.76 -4.80
CA GLN A 483 7.77 -3.28 -5.05
C GLN A 483 7.01 -3.49 -3.74
N ILE A 484 5.70 -3.77 -3.79
CA ILE A 484 4.98 -4.22 -2.60
C ILE A 484 5.55 -5.54 -2.08
N ARG A 485 5.60 -5.72 -0.76
CA ARG A 485 6.21 -6.92 -0.14
C ARG A 485 5.50 -8.24 -0.44
N GLY A 486 4.21 -8.19 -0.80
CA GLY A 486 3.45 -9.36 -1.26
C GLY A 486 2.17 -9.63 -0.48
N HIS A 487 1.83 -10.91 -0.29
CA HIS A 487 0.56 -11.31 0.34
C HIS A 487 0.65 -11.16 1.86
N LYS A 488 -0.13 -10.25 2.41
CA LYS A 488 -0.15 -9.98 3.85
C LYS A 488 -0.88 -11.10 4.60
N LEU A 489 -0.19 -11.75 5.54
CA LEU A 489 -0.73 -12.75 6.46
C LEU A 489 -0.48 -12.32 7.92
N TYR A 490 -1.15 -12.96 8.87
CA TYR A 490 -1.05 -12.64 10.29
C TYR A 490 -0.31 -13.75 11.04
N TRP A 491 0.33 -13.42 12.16
CA TRP A 491 0.96 -14.42 13.02
C TRP A 491 -0.07 -15.06 13.96
N PHE A 492 0.05 -16.36 14.21
CA PHE A 492 -0.69 -17.02 15.29
C PHE A 492 -0.19 -16.56 16.66
N LYS A 493 -1.10 -16.45 17.63
CA LYS A 493 -0.83 -15.92 18.98
C LYS A 493 -1.21 -16.91 20.10
N GLY A 494 -1.19 -18.21 19.79
CA GLY A 494 -1.59 -19.25 20.73
C GLY A 494 -3.10 -19.40 20.88
N ALA A 495 -3.50 -20.30 21.78
CA ALA A 495 -4.89 -20.67 22.01
C ALA A 495 -5.68 -19.62 22.79
N ASN A 496 -5.00 -18.74 23.54
CA ASN A 496 -5.63 -17.72 24.41
C ASN A 496 -5.03 -16.33 24.16
N PRO A 497 -5.19 -15.76 22.96
CA PRO A 497 -4.69 -14.43 22.67
C PRO A 497 -5.41 -13.36 23.50
N ASP A 498 -4.72 -12.25 23.77
CA ASP A 498 -5.36 -11.05 24.32
C ASP A 498 -6.18 -10.36 23.23
N ILE A 499 -7.51 -10.42 23.41
CA ILE A 499 -8.48 -9.97 22.40
C ILE A 499 -9.41 -8.88 22.92
N GLU A 500 -9.49 -8.63 24.23
CA GLU A 500 -10.50 -7.73 24.81
C GLU A 500 -10.00 -6.30 24.93
N ALA A 501 -10.81 -5.33 24.49
CA ALA A 501 -10.50 -3.91 24.59
C ALA A 501 -10.20 -3.47 26.03
N THR A 502 -9.13 -2.69 26.16
CA THR A 502 -8.73 -2.01 27.39
C THR A 502 -9.75 -0.96 27.83
N THR A 503 -9.68 -0.52 29.10
CA THR A 503 -10.53 0.55 29.62
C THR A 503 -10.42 1.84 28.78
N LYS A 504 -9.20 2.18 28.33
CA LYS A 504 -8.95 3.36 27.50
C LYS A 504 -9.60 3.26 26.13
N GLU A 505 -9.53 2.09 25.48
CA GLU A 505 -10.19 1.90 24.18
C GLU A 505 -11.72 2.03 24.30
N ARG A 506 -12.30 1.59 25.42
CA ARG A 506 -13.74 1.67 25.67
C ARG A 506 -14.27 3.10 25.84
N GLU A 507 -13.39 4.09 26.03
CA GLU A 507 -13.77 5.51 26.03
C GLU A 507 -14.18 6.00 24.63
N HIS A 508 -13.70 5.34 23.56
CA HIS A 508 -13.96 5.70 22.17
C HIS A 508 -15.14 4.91 21.56
N LYS A 509 -16.35 5.16 22.08
CA LYS A 509 -17.58 4.39 21.78
C LYS A 509 -17.94 4.22 20.30
N SER A 510 -17.55 5.15 19.41
CA SER A 510 -17.83 5.06 17.97
C SER A 510 -17.02 3.98 17.24
N GLN A 511 -15.95 3.47 17.86
CA GLN A 511 -15.06 2.47 17.25
C GLN A 511 -15.27 1.06 17.84
N LEU A 512 -16.17 0.92 18.81
CA LEU A 512 -16.41 -0.34 19.49
C LEU A 512 -17.40 -1.21 18.70
N THR A 513 -17.06 -2.48 18.59
CA THR A 513 -17.96 -3.54 18.11
C THR A 513 -18.11 -4.58 19.20
N SER A 514 -19.21 -5.33 19.18
CA SER A 514 -19.43 -6.46 20.08
C SER A 514 -19.42 -7.73 19.26
N ILE A 515 -18.81 -8.80 19.80
CA ILE A 515 -18.74 -10.10 19.15
C ILE A 515 -18.94 -11.23 20.15
N VAL A 516 -19.40 -12.38 19.66
CA VAL A 516 -19.49 -13.64 20.41
C VAL A 516 -18.65 -14.69 19.66
N PRO A 517 -17.38 -14.87 20.03
CA PRO A 517 -16.52 -15.85 19.38
C PRO A 517 -16.80 -17.28 19.87
N LEU A 518 -16.43 -18.25 19.04
CA LEU A 518 -16.25 -19.64 19.44
C LEU A 518 -15.00 -19.79 20.31
N LYS A 519 -15.03 -20.75 21.23
CA LYS A 519 -13.85 -21.23 21.95
C LYS A 519 -12.91 -22.04 21.04
N PRO A 520 -11.65 -22.25 21.43
CA PRO A 520 -10.83 -23.35 20.92
C PRO A 520 -11.47 -24.72 21.23
N GLY A 521 -11.21 -25.72 20.40
CA GLY A 521 -11.67 -27.10 20.57
C GLY A 521 -13.07 -27.39 20.04
N VAL A 522 -13.65 -26.51 19.21
CA VAL A 522 -14.95 -26.71 18.55
C VAL A 522 -14.72 -27.35 17.19
N ARG A 523 -15.43 -28.45 16.90
CA ARG A 523 -15.23 -29.26 15.69
C ARG A 523 -16.37 -29.10 14.69
N PHE A 524 -16.00 -29.12 13.40
CA PHE A 524 -16.89 -28.99 12.25
C PHE A 524 -16.53 -30.01 11.17
N SER A 525 -17.49 -30.38 10.31
CA SER A 525 -17.24 -31.15 9.09
C SER A 525 -17.74 -30.38 7.87
N PHE A 526 -16.98 -30.41 6.77
CA PHE A 526 -17.41 -29.90 5.48
C PHE A 526 -16.84 -30.73 4.33
N LYS A 527 -17.45 -30.59 3.15
CA LYS A 527 -17.00 -31.25 1.91
C LYS A 527 -16.62 -30.25 0.84
N ILE A 528 -15.58 -30.59 0.10
CA ILE A 528 -15.16 -29.91 -1.13
C ILE A 528 -15.46 -30.84 -2.28
N TYR A 529 -16.57 -30.63 -2.98
CA TYR A 529 -16.87 -31.37 -4.20
C TYR A 529 -16.08 -30.79 -5.37
N PHE A 530 -15.64 -31.65 -6.29
CA PHE A 530 -14.97 -31.19 -7.49
C PHE A 530 -15.27 -32.06 -8.70
N GLU A 531 -15.22 -31.44 -9.88
CA GLU A 531 -15.51 -32.11 -11.15
C GLU A 531 -14.45 -31.83 -12.20
N ASN A 532 -14.07 -32.88 -12.93
CA ASN A 532 -13.12 -32.84 -14.05
C ASN A 532 -11.83 -32.05 -13.72
N LEU A 533 -11.29 -32.15 -12.50
CA LEU A 533 -10.00 -31.54 -12.16
C LEU A 533 -8.85 -32.34 -12.78
N ARG A 534 -7.80 -31.64 -13.17
CA ARG A 534 -6.51 -32.27 -13.51
C ARG A 534 -5.78 -32.65 -12.23
N GLU A 535 -4.81 -33.54 -12.38
CA GLU A 535 -3.93 -34.03 -11.31
C GLU A 535 -3.26 -32.89 -10.52
N GLU A 536 -2.67 -31.91 -11.20
CA GLU A 536 -2.02 -30.75 -10.57
C GLU A 536 -3.00 -29.79 -9.90
N GLU A 537 -4.26 -29.76 -10.35
CA GLU A 537 -5.31 -28.91 -9.78
C GLU A 537 -5.83 -29.50 -8.46
N LEU A 538 -6.05 -30.82 -8.43
CA LEU A 538 -6.37 -31.54 -7.20
C LEU A 538 -5.18 -31.51 -6.23
N GLY A 539 -3.96 -31.68 -6.74
CA GLY A 539 -2.73 -31.54 -5.97
C GLY A 539 -2.57 -30.18 -5.31
N ALA A 540 -2.95 -29.09 -6.00
CA ALA A 540 -2.94 -27.75 -5.42
C ALA A 540 -3.93 -27.61 -4.25
N LEU A 541 -5.15 -28.15 -4.38
CA LEU A 541 -6.12 -28.19 -3.27
C LEU A 541 -5.58 -29.00 -2.09
N TRP A 542 -5.03 -30.18 -2.35
CA TRP A 542 -4.48 -31.04 -1.32
C TRP A 542 -3.31 -30.38 -0.59
N TRP A 543 -2.40 -29.73 -1.32
CA TRP A 543 -1.25 -29.02 -0.76
C TRP A 543 -1.70 -27.94 0.24
N VAL A 544 -2.70 -27.13 -0.12
CA VAL A 544 -3.15 -26.03 0.77
C VAL A 544 -3.98 -26.51 1.96
N LEU A 545 -4.59 -27.69 1.89
CA LEU A 545 -5.29 -28.31 3.02
C LEU A 545 -4.31 -28.92 4.01
N THR A 546 -3.24 -29.55 3.52
CA THR A 546 -2.28 -30.31 4.35
C THR A 546 -1.06 -29.49 4.80
N LEU A 547 -0.74 -28.41 4.08
CA LEU A 547 0.42 -27.53 4.34
C LEU A 547 1.71 -28.34 4.55
N PRO A 548 2.19 -29.07 3.53
CA PRO A 548 3.29 -30.03 3.66
C PRO A 548 4.62 -29.29 3.87
N GLY A 549 4.88 -28.88 5.10
CA GLY A 549 6.11 -28.22 5.53
C GLY A 549 7.10 -29.19 6.18
N ASP A 550 7.75 -28.70 7.23
CA ASP A 550 8.67 -29.43 8.10
C ASP A 550 7.86 -30.34 9.05
N PRO A 551 8.13 -31.65 9.10
CA PRO A 551 7.38 -32.60 9.93
C PRO A 551 7.52 -32.32 11.44
N ASP A 552 8.56 -31.63 11.88
CA ASP A 552 8.75 -31.27 13.29
C ASP A 552 7.93 -30.03 13.70
N LYS A 553 7.20 -29.44 12.75
CA LYS A 553 6.41 -28.23 12.95
C LYS A 553 4.93 -28.48 12.74
N THR A 554 4.14 -27.74 13.50
CA THR A 554 2.68 -27.75 13.41
C THR A 554 2.21 -26.58 12.55
N TYR A 555 1.33 -26.84 11.57
CA TYR A 555 0.76 -25.83 10.70
C TYR A 555 -0.75 -25.69 10.92
N ARG A 556 -1.27 -24.47 10.75
CA ARG A 556 -2.68 -24.10 10.93
C ARG A 556 -3.13 -23.12 9.87
N HIS A 557 -4.44 -23.02 9.69
CA HIS A 557 -5.06 -22.08 8.74
C HIS A 557 -5.70 -20.90 9.47
N HIS A 558 -5.89 -19.79 8.74
CA HIS A 558 -6.57 -18.60 9.25
C HIS A 558 -7.99 -18.47 8.69
N LEU A 559 -8.97 -18.62 9.57
CA LEU A 559 -10.38 -18.52 9.25
C LEU A 559 -11.06 -17.35 9.98
N GLY A 560 -12.05 -16.73 9.33
CA GLY A 560 -12.88 -15.71 9.95
C GLY A 560 -12.20 -14.35 10.17
N MET A 561 -12.85 -13.56 11.03
CA MET A 561 -12.46 -12.20 11.40
C MET A 561 -11.56 -12.21 12.64
N GLY A 562 -10.87 -11.10 12.91
CA GLY A 562 -10.03 -10.98 14.11
C GLY A 562 -8.63 -11.58 14.00
N LYS A 563 -8.19 -11.99 12.79
CA LYS A 563 -6.81 -12.47 12.53
C LYS A 563 -5.70 -11.59 13.13
N PRO A 564 -5.77 -10.23 13.09
CA PRO A 564 -4.76 -9.38 13.71
C PRO A 564 -4.68 -9.49 15.24
N LEU A 565 -5.77 -9.94 15.88
CA LEU A 565 -5.85 -10.22 17.31
C LEU A 565 -5.37 -11.64 17.66
N GLY A 566 -5.03 -12.48 16.68
CA GLY A 566 -4.67 -13.89 16.90
C GLY A 566 -5.85 -14.86 16.87
N MET A 567 -7.05 -14.36 16.54
CA MET A 567 -8.25 -15.18 16.37
C MET A 567 -8.22 -15.98 15.06
N GLY A 568 -8.98 -17.07 15.03
CA GLY A 568 -9.28 -17.80 13.80
C GLY A 568 -8.23 -18.81 13.37
N ALA A 569 -7.43 -19.34 14.29
CA ALA A 569 -6.56 -20.47 14.00
C ALA A 569 -7.39 -21.75 13.94
N VAL A 570 -7.25 -22.55 12.88
CA VAL A 570 -7.96 -23.82 12.73
C VAL A 570 -7.02 -24.92 12.22
N ALA A 571 -7.26 -26.16 12.65
CA ALA A 571 -6.67 -27.35 12.08
C ALA A 571 -7.64 -28.00 11.09
N ILE A 572 -7.14 -28.55 9.99
CA ILE A 572 -7.94 -29.24 8.98
C ILE A 572 -7.35 -30.62 8.72
N THR A 573 -8.18 -31.65 8.74
CA THR A 573 -7.83 -33.03 8.42
C THR A 573 -8.63 -33.47 7.19
N PRO A 574 -8.01 -33.57 6.00
CA PRO A 574 -8.70 -33.93 4.77
C PRO A 574 -8.63 -35.44 4.45
N HIS A 575 -9.70 -35.97 3.85
CA HIS A 575 -9.83 -37.33 3.31
C HIS A 575 -10.34 -37.24 1.87
N LEU A 576 -9.61 -37.83 0.91
CA LEU A 576 -9.93 -37.76 -0.52
C LEU A 576 -10.79 -38.96 -0.93
N TYR A 577 -11.89 -38.68 -1.61
CA TYR A 577 -12.73 -39.69 -2.26
C TYR A 577 -12.81 -39.40 -3.76
N LEU A 578 -12.51 -40.40 -4.58
CA LEU A 578 -12.61 -40.31 -6.04
C LEU A 578 -13.73 -41.21 -6.56
N THR A 579 -14.43 -40.70 -7.58
CA THR A 579 -15.47 -41.42 -8.29
C THR A 579 -14.92 -42.00 -9.59
N ASP A 580 -15.00 -43.32 -9.75
CA ASP A 580 -14.87 -43.95 -11.06
C ASP A 580 -16.22 -43.81 -11.80
N ARG A 581 -16.31 -42.79 -12.65
CA ARG A 581 -17.54 -42.53 -13.41
C ARG A 581 -17.84 -43.64 -14.42
N ARG A 582 -16.82 -44.31 -14.97
CA ARG A 582 -17.02 -45.39 -15.93
C ARG A 582 -17.68 -46.56 -15.22
N GLU A 583 -17.13 -46.96 -14.08
CA GLU A 583 -17.73 -47.99 -13.25
C GLU A 583 -19.14 -47.57 -12.81
N ARG A 584 -19.32 -46.36 -12.27
CA ARG A 584 -20.63 -45.82 -11.84
C ARG A 584 -21.70 -45.99 -12.91
N TYR A 585 -21.44 -45.55 -14.15
CA TYR A 585 -22.45 -45.60 -15.21
C TYR A 585 -22.58 -46.99 -15.85
N CYS A 586 -21.59 -47.87 -15.70
CA CYS A 586 -21.69 -49.27 -16.14
C CYS A 586 -22.45 -50.17 -15.13
N SER A 587 -22.47 -49.81 -13.84
CA SER A 587 -23.13 -50.59 -12.78
C SER A 587 -24.16 -49.80 -11.95
N LEU A 588 -24.69 -48.70 -12.50
CA LEU A 588 -25.49 -47.69 -11.78
C LEU A 588 -26.63 -48.28 -10.92
N PHE A 589 -27.27 -49.36 -11.39
CA PHE A 589 -28.35 -50.07 -10.72
C PHE A 589 -27.93 -51.50 -10.37
N GLN A 590 -27.05 -51.64 -9.38
CA GLN A 590 -26.61 -52.93 -8.87
C GLN A 590 -27.25 -53.23 -7.51
N ASP A 591 -27.74 -54.46 -7.33
CA ASP A 591 -28.32 -54.97 -6.07
C ASP A 591 -29.44 -54.09 -5.47
N ASP A 592 -30.39 -53.64 -6.30
CA ASP A 592 -31.51 -52.75 -5.93
C ASP A 592 -31.08 -51.42 -5.25
N SER A 593 -29.82 -51.02 -5.45
CA SER A 593 -29.23 -49.81 -4.88
C SER A 593 -28.48 -48.99 -5.93
N TRP A 594 -28.18 -47.74 -5.59
CA TRP A 594 -27.37 -46.86 -6.44
C TRP A 594 -25.88 -47.18 -6.22
N HIS A 595 -25.21 -47.69 -7.25
CA HIS A 595 -23.76 -47.89 -7.17
C HIS A 595 -23.02 -46.58 -7.40
N GLU A 596 -22.44 -46.01 -6.35
CA GLU A 596 -21.73 -44.72 -6.45
C GLU A 596 -20.34 -44.85 -7.08
N ALA A 597 -19.73 -46.05 -7.12
CA ALA A 597 -18.35 -46.27 -7.57
C ALA A 597 -17.36 -45.23 -7.01
N THR A 598 -17.48 -44.95 -5.71
CA THR A 598 -16.61 -44.01 -5.00
C THR A 598 -15.75 -44.77 -3.99
N SER A 599 -14.47 -44.45 -3.94
CA SER A 599 -13.53 -45.01 -2.96
C SER A 599 -12.64 -43.93 -2.36
N GLU A 600 -12.21 -44.13 -1.12
CA GLU A 600 -11.14 -43.31 -0.52
C GLU A 600 -9.84 -43.55 -1.30
N SER A 601 -9.14 -42.48 -1.64
CA SER A 601 -7.95 -42.51 -2.49
C SER A 601 -6.77 -41.81 -1.85
N ASP A 602 -5.56 -42.29 -2.16
CA ASP A 602 -4.33 -41.60 -1.77
C ASP A 602 -4.13 -40.35 -2.62
N ALA A 603 -3.94 -39.20 -1.96
CA ALA A 603 -3.73 -37.92 -2.61
C ALA A 603 -2.25 -37.55 -2.79
N GLN A 604 -1.32 -38.34 -2.24
CA GLN A 604 0.12 -38.07 -2.37
C GLN A 604 0.61 -37.99 -3.83
N PRO A 605 0.15 -38.84 -4.77
CA PRO A 605 0.54 -38.72 -6.17
C PRO A 605 0.12 -37.37 -6.78
N HIS A 606 -1.09 -36.90 -6.49
CA HIS A 606 -1.60 -35.62 -6.98
C HIS A 606 -0.79 -34.44 -6.44
N LEU A 607 -0.42 -34.48 -5.14
CA LEU A 607 0.46 -33.49 -4.52
C LEU A 607 1.83 -33.43 -5.22
N GLN A 608 2.43 -34.59 -5.51
CA GLN A 608 3.72 -34.66 -6.21
C GLN A 608 3.62 -34.11 -7.63
N THR A 609 2.53 -34.40 -8.35
CA THR A 609 2.26 -33.85 -9.68
C THR A 609 2.17 -32.33 -9.63
N PHE A 610 1.47 -31.76 -8.64
CA PHE A 610 1.40 -30.31 -8.44
C PHE A 610 2.77 -29.68 -8.14
N GLU A 611 3.54 -30.25 -7.19
CA GLU A 611 4.86 -29.71 -6.86
C GLU A 611 5.79 -29.76 -8.08
N THR A 612 5.78 -30.88 -8.82
CA THR A 612 6.57 -31.04 -10.05
C THR A 612 6.18 -30.01 -11.10
N PHE A 613 4.87 -29.85 -11.37
CA PHE A 613 4.36 -28.87 -12.31
C PHE A 613 4.86 -27.45 -11.99
N ILE A 614 4.80 -27.02 -10.72
CA ILE A 614 5.28 -25.69 -10.32
C ILE A 614 6.81 -25.58 -10.43
N LEU A 615 7.55 -26.57 -9.95
CA LEU A 615 9.02 -26.56 -9.91
C LEU A 615 9.64 -26.51 -11.32
N GLU A 616 9.07 -27.26 -12.26
CA GLU A 616 9.46 -27.23 -13.67
C GLU A 616 9.24 -25.85 -14.29
N GLN A 617 8.08 -25.25 -14.01
CA GLN A 617 7.70 -23.96 -14.56
C GLN A 617 8.56 -22.82 -14.01
N ILE A 618 8.97 -22.84 -12.73
CA ILE A 618 9.83 -21.78 -12.18
C ILE A 618 11.31 -21.92 -12.58
N GLY A 619 11.72 -23.06 -13.14
CA GLY A 619 13.13 -23.33 -13.48
C GLY A 619 14.02 -23.32 -12.24
N GLY A 620 13.52 -23.87 -11.12
CA GLY A 620 14.24 -23.91 -9.85
C GLY A 620 15.53 -24.72 -9.93
N PRO A 621 16.42 -24.64 -8.91
CA PRO A 621 17.62 -25.48 -8.86
C PRO A 621 17.22 -26.94 -9.02
N ALA A 622 17.90 -27.67 -9.91
CA ALA A 622 17.59 -29.07 -10.22
C ALA A 622 17.61 -30.01 -8.99
N GLU A 623 18.17 -29.54 -7.87
CA GLU A 623 18.23 -30.24 -6.59
C GLU A 623 16.98 -30.12 -5.72
N LYS A 624 16.13 -29.10 -5.91
CA LYS A 624 14.92 -28.91 -5.09
C LYS A 624 13.83 -29.87 -5.54
N LYS A 625 13.28 -30.64 -4.61
CA LYS A 625 12.27 -31.66 -4.91
C LYS A 625 10.88 -31.30 -4.41
N ARG A 626 10.79 -30.39 -3.42
CA ARG A 626 9.52 -29.97 -2.81
C ARG A 626 9.32 -28.47 -2.91
N LEU A 627 8.05 -28.07 -3.00
CA LEU A 627 7.67 -26.66 -3.06
C LEU A 627 8.04 -25.94 -1.75
N ALA A 628 8.00 -26.65 -0.62
CA ALA A 628 8.41 -26.18 0.70
C ALA A 628 9.90 -25.74 0.79
N GLU A 629 10.75 -26.11 -0.17
CA GLU A 629 12.15 -25.70 -0.24
C GLU A 629 12.36 -24.34 -0.93
N ILE A 630 11.30 -23.77 -1.51
CA ILE A 630 11.35 -22.45 -2.14
C ILE A 630 11.22 -21.37 -1.06
N GLU A 631 12.13 -20.39 -1.05
CA GLU A 631 12.22 -19.33 -0.02
C GLU A 631 10.87 -18.62 0.20
N ARG A 632 10.17 -18.28 -0.88
CA ARG A 632 8.83 -17.68 -0.85
C ARG A 632 7.80 -18.57 -0.14
N ILE A 633 7.86 -19.88 -0.36
CA ILE A 633 6.95 -20.86 0.25
C ILE A 633 7.34 -21.13 1.70
N GLN A 634 8.63 -21.11 2.02
CA GLN A 634 9.09 -21.11 3.41
C GLN A 634 8.54 -19.90 4.18
N SER A 635 8.41 -18.74 3.52
CA SER A 635 7.76 -17.57 4.14
C SER A 635 6.28 -17.80 4.39
N LEU A 636 5.55 -18.45 3.47
CA LEU A 636 4.17 -18.88 3.71
C LEU A 636 4.09 -19.85 4.89
N LEU A 637 4.88 -20.92 4.88
CA LEU A 637 4.88 -21.94 5.93
C LEU A 637 5.28 -21.36 7.29
N ALA A 638 6.22 -20.41 7.34
CA ALA A 638 6.54 -19.66 8.54
C ALA A 638 5.31 -18.91 9.08
N MET A 639 4.56 -18.23 8.21
CA MET A 639 3.32 -17.55 8.61
C MET A 639 2.21 -18.51 9.04
N MET A 640 2.18 -19.74 8.49
CA MET A 640 1.21 -20.79 8.84
C MET A 640 1.66 -21.65 10.02
N GLN A 641 2.87 -21.46 10.54
CA GLN A 641 3.41 -22.22 11.67
C GLN A 641 2.67 -21.84 12.96
N TRP A 642 2.15 -22.82 13.68
CA TRP A 642 1.54 -22.63 14.98
C TRP A 642 2.58 -22.31 16.05
N HIS A 643 2.23 -21.37 16.92
CA HIS A 643 3.01 -20.99 18.10
C HIS A 643 2.07 -20.90 19.30
N GLU A 644 2.49 -21.43 20.45
CA GLU A 644 1.70 -21.48 21.69
C GLU A 644 1.46 -20.09 22.33
N GLY A 645 2.05 -19.03 21.78
CA GLY A 645 1.84 -17.67 22.27
C GLY A 645 2.61 -17.37 23.56
N ASP A 646 3.83 -17.88 23.71
CA ASP A 646 4.69 -17.49 24.82
C ASP A 646 5.02 -15.99 24.78
N ALA A 647 5.41 -15.42 25.92
CA ALA A 647 5.64 -13.98 26.07
C ALA A 647 6.70 -13.44 25.10
N GLY A 648 7.73 -14.24 24.77
CA GLY A 648 8.77 -13.85 23.81
C GLY A 648 8.20 -13.72 22.40
N TRP A 649 7.44 -14.74 21.96
CA TRP A 649 6.76 -14.74 20.68
C TRP A 649 5.73 -13.61 20.53
N LEU A 650 4.87 -13.42 21.54
CA LEU A 650 3.86 -12.36 21.53
C LEU A 650 4.51 -10.96 21.48
N GLU A 651 5.63 -10.78 22.16
CA GLU A 651 6.38 -9.53 22.12
C GLU A 651 7.00 -9.28 20.73
N GLN A 652 7.47 -10.29 20.00
CA GLN A 652 7.98 -10.10 18.62
C GLN A 652 6.87 -9.84 17.59
N THR A 653 5.65 -10.28 17.86
CA THR A 653 4.52 -10.25 16.92
C THR A 653 3.43 -9.25 17.27
N ARG A 654 3.62 -8.37 18.27
CA ARG A 654 2.65 -7.31 18.58
C ARG A 654 2.70 -6.15 17.59
N TYR A 655 1.73 -5.23 17.72
CA TYR A 655 1.83 -3.93 17.09
C TYR A 655 2.92 -3.09 17.76
N MET A 656 3.71 -2.38 16.95
CA MET A 656 4.51 -1.28 17.46
C MET A 656 3.61 -0.15 17.97
N GLU A 657 4.09 0.56 19.00
CA GLU A 657 3.35 1.60 19.71
C GLU A 657 3.97 2.99 19.51
N ILE A 658 3.12 4.03 19.57
CA ILE A 658 3.54 5.44 19.49
C ILE A 658 3.99 5.97 20.85
N GLU A 659 3.41 5.46 21.94
CA GLU A 659 3.73 5.82 23.32
C GLU A 659 3.85 4.55 24.17
N ARG A 660 4.98 3.85 24.05
CA ARG A 660 5.24 2.61 24.79
C ARG A 660 5.82 2.88 26.17
N GLY A 661 5.28 2.21 27.19
CA GLY A 661 5.80 2.25 28.56
C GLY A 661 5.69 3.63 29.22
N LEU A 662 6.29 3.77 30.41
CA LEU A 662 6.28 5.01 31.19
C LEU A 662 7.00 6.16 30.47
N ASP A 663 8.03 5.83 29.68
CA ASP A 663 8.85 6.79 28.95
C ASP A 663 8.21 7.25 27.62
N LYS A 664 7.01 6.73 27.28
CA LYS A 664 6.25 7.06 26.06
C LYS A 664 7.10 6.98 24.78
N ILE A 665 7.81 5.87 24.65
CA ILE A 665 8.72 5.62 23.53
C ILE A 665 7.92 5.46 22.23
N ASN A 666 8.34 6.16 21.18
CA ASN A 666 7.76 6.04 19.83
C ASN A 666 8.58 5.09 18.97
N GLU A 667 8.15 3.83 18.88
CA GLU A 667 8.88 2.77 18.18
C GLU A 667 8.96 3.01 16.65
N TYR A 668 8.04 3.79 16.07
CA TYR A 668 8.02 4.09 14.64
C TYR A 668 9.02 5.17 14.20
N LYS A 669 9.53 5.95 15.16
CA LYS A 669 10.27 7.19 14.90
C LYS A 669 11.50 6.97 14.02
N GLU A 670 12.25 5.91 14.27
CA GLU A 670 13.49 5.61 13.56
C GLU A 670 13.30 4.78 12.29
N ARG A 671 12.05 4.61 11.84
CA ARG A 671 11.68 3.83 10.64
C ARG A 671 12.37 2.45 10.58
N PRO A 672 12.32 1.63 11.64
CA PRO A 672 12.85 0.29 11.54
C PRO A 672 12.10 -0.48 10.44
N VAL A 673 12.83 -1.32 9.71
CA VAL A 673 12.31 -2.12 8.60
C VAL A 673 11.79 -3.43 9.15
N LEU A 674 10.57 -3.82 8.76
CA LEU A 674 9.96 -5.08 9.19
C LEU A 674 10.74 -6.27 8.59
N PRO A 675 11.30 -7.18 9.40
CA PRO A 675 12.00 -8.36 8.88
C PRO A 675 11.12 -9.25 8.01
N THR A 676 11.73 -10.15 7.23
CA THR A 676 11.03 -11.28 6.59
C THR A 676 10.43 -12.23 7.65
N PRO A 677 9.48 -13.11 7.29
CA PRO A 677 8.97 -14.12 8.22
C PRO A 677 10.08 -14.93 8.90
N GLN A 678 11.09 -15.34 8.14
CA GLN A 678 12.26 -16.06 8.64
C GLN A 678 13.06 -15.20 9.63
N GLY A 679 13.30 -13.92 9.32
CA GLY A 679 13.99 -13.00 10.23
C GLY A 679 13.24 -12.78 11.54
N VAL A 680 11.91 -12.81 11.55
CA VAL A 680 11.11 -12.77 12.79
C VAL A 680 11.29 -14.05 13.60
N LEU A 681 11.31 -15.23 12.96
CA LEU A 681 11.57 -16.49 13.65
C LEU A 681 12.97 -16.51 14.28
N GLU A 682 13.99 -15.99 13.59
CA GLU A 682 15.35 -15.86 14.14
C GLU A 682 15.35 -14.97 15.38
N LEU A 683 14.75 -13.78 15.31
CA LEU A 683 14.63 -12.85 16.44
C LEU A 683 13.88 -13.46 17.62
N ALA A 684 12.82 -14.23 17.37
CA ALA A 684 12.06 -14.92 18.42
C ALA A 684 12.91 -15.96 19.17
N THR A 685 13.88 -16.57 18.49
CA THR A 685 14.86 -17.49 19.12
C THR A 685 16.08 -16.80 19.72
N GLY A 686 16.09 -15.45 19.78
CA GLY A 686 17.22 -14.66 20.27
C GLY A 686 18.39 -14.56 19.30
N ARG A 687 18.23 -15.02 18.05
CA ARG A 687 19.24 -14.90 16.99
C ARG A 687 19.05 -13.60 16.23
N THR A 688 20.15 -12.94 15.87
CA THR A 688 20.10 -11.77 15.00
C THR A 688 20.02 -12.21 13.55
N PRO A 689 19.13 -11.62 12.72
CA PRO A 689 19.09 -11.94 11.31
C PRO A 689 20.42 -11.68 10.64
N GLN A 690 20.93 -12.71 9.97
CA GLN A 690 22.21 -12.60 9.29
C GLN A 690 22.07 -11.84 7.98
N ARG A 691 23.16 -11.19 7.58
CA ARG A 691 23.24 -10.66 6.22
C ARG A 691 23.15 -11.84 5.28
N GLU A 692 22.13 -11.84 4.42
CA GLU A 692 21.99 -12.85 3.37
C GLU A 692 23.32 -12.95 2.63
N ALA A 693 23.82 -14.19 2.47
CA ALA A 693 24.96 -14.42 1.61
C ALA A 693 24.61 -13.78 0.28
N SER A 694 25.39 -12.78 -0.14
CA SER A 694 25.21 -12.23 -1.47
C SER A 694 25.22 -13.42 -2.42
N MET A 695 24.13 -13.65 -3.15
CA MET A 695 24.26 -14.37 -4.42
C MET A 695 25.51 -13.76 -5.05
N PRO A 696 26.52 -14.57 -5.43
CA PRO A 696 27.61 -14.02 -6.19
C PRO A 696 26.91 -13.24 -7.28
N ARG A 697 27.18 -11.93 -7.39
CA ARG A 697 26.97 -11.28 -8.69
C ARG A 697 27.52 -12.28 -9.68
N PRO A 698 26.80 -12.69 -10.75
CA PRO A 698 27.43 -13.49 -11.79
C PRO A 698 28.77 -12.82 -12.03
N ARG A 699 29.86 -13.55 -11.71
CA ARG A 699 31.18 -12.95 -11.54
C ARG A 699 31.34 -12.03 -12.74
N SER A 700 31.40 -10.72 -12.50
CA SER A 700 32.09 -9.86 -13.45
C SER A 700 33.42 -10.59 -13.61
N PRO A 701 33.83 -11.02 -14.82
CA PRO A 701 35.09 -11.70 -14.98
C PRO A 701 36.13 -10.82 -14.30
N GLN A 702 36.76 -11.30 -13.23
CA GLN A 702 37.98 -10.69 -12.74
C GLN A 702 39.05 -11.09 -13.75
N THR A 703 39.02 -10.41 -14.89
CA THR A 703 40.19 -10.20 -15.71
C THR A 703 40.73 -8.85 -15.28
N THR A 704 41.87 -8.88 -14.60
CA THR A 704 42.84 -7.79 -14.68
C THR A 704 42.95 -7.35 -16.14
N LEU A 705 42.55 -6.11 -16.44
CA LEU A 705 43.04 -5.22 -17.51
C LEU A 705 41.95 -4.18 -17.87
N GLU A 706 42.43 -2.95 -18.05
CA GLU A 706 41.96 -1.92 -18.97
C GLU A 706 40.50 -1.96 -19.46
N ARG A 707 39.79 -0.87 -19.14
CA ARG A 707 38.49 -0.50 -19.73
C ARG A 707 38.52 -0.62 -21.27
N ALA A 708 37.75 -1.57 -21.79
CA ALA A 708 37.15 -1.50 -23.13
C ALA A 708 35.61 -1.56 -22.99
N PRO A 709 34.85 -0.63 -23.61
CA PRO A 709 33.39 -0.56 -23.46
C PRO A 709 32.64 -1.53 -24.39
N ALA A 710 31.43 -1.92 -23.99
CA ALA A 710 30.47 -2.58 -24.86
C ALA A 710 30.13 -1.66 -26.05
N ALA A 711 30.25 -2.21 -27.26
CA ALA A 711 30.05 -1.50 -28.51
C ALA A 711 28.58 -1.05 -28.70
N ILE A 712 28.29 0.17 -28.26
CA ILE A 712 27.53 1.10 -29.09
C ILE A 712 28.54 1.48 -30.18
N SER A 713 28.32 1.09 -31.43
CA SER A 713 29.30 1.35 -32.48
C SER A 713 29.58 2.85 -32.56
N GLU A 714 30.81 3.22 -32.19
CA GLU A 714 31.32 4.54 -32.48
C GLU A 714 31.34 4.69 -34.00
N GLN A 715 30.70 5.73 -34.49
CA GLN A 715 30.65 6.08 -35.90
C GLN A 715 31.59 7.27 -36.13
N HIS A 716 32.22 7.24 -37.29
CA HIS A 716 33.04 8.32 -37.79
C HIS A 716 32.20 9.13 -38.77
N GLY A 717 32.44 10.43 -38.81
CA GLY A 717 31.73 11.31 -39.73
C GLY A 717 32.38 12.67 -39.83
N THR A 718 31.87 13.46 -40.77
CA THR A 718 32.36 14.80 -41.04
C THR A 718 31.31 15.82 -40.63
N VAL A 719 31.73 16.84 -39.88
CA VAL A 719 30.85 17.94 -39.46
C VAL A 719 30.42 18.71 -40.71
N LYS A 720 29.12 18.70 -41.01
CA LYS A 720 28.59 19.37 -42.20
C LYS A 720 28.30 20.85 -41.92
N ALA A 721 27.75 21.12 -40.75
CA ALA A 721 27.50 22.46 -40.25
C ALA A 721 27.38 22.43 -38.73
N PHE A 722 27.89 23.46 -38.04
CA PHE A 722 27.73 23.63 -36.60
C PHE A 722 27.62 25.13 -36.27
N GLY A 723 26.86 25.47 -35.23
CA GLY A 723 26.56 26.87 -34.90
C GLY A 723 25.30 27.42 -35.59
N LEU A 724 24.33 26.57 -35.92
CA LEU A 724 23.07 26.94 -36.57
C LEU A 724 22.02 27.47 -35.56
N GLY A 725 21.06 28.27 -36.04
CA GLY A 725 19.94 28.80 -35.25
C GLY A 725 20.27 30.04 -34.39
N LYS A 726 19.26 30.62 -33.71
CA LYS A 726 19.40 31.86 -32.91
C LYS A 726 20.39 31.75 -31.73
N SER A 727 20.57 30.55 -31.19
CA SER A 727 21.48 30.25 -30.07
C SER A 727 22.85 29.69 -30.49
N LYS A 728 23.07 29.43 -31.79
CA LYS A 728 24.27 28.80 -32.35
C LYS A 728 24.73 27.53 -31.58
N SER A 729 23.78 26.72 -31.09
CA SER A 729 24.07 25.62 -30.14
C SER A 729 23.96 24.21 -30.73
N PHE A 730 23.75 24.08 -32.05
CA PHE A 730 23.59 22.78 -32.70
C PHE A 730 24.16 22.73 -34.12
N GLY A 731 24.26 21.51 -34.65
CA GLY A 731 24.74 21.22 -35.99
C GLY A 731 24.36 19.83 -36.47
N PHE A 732 25.01 19.41 -37.56
CA PHE A 732 24.79 18.12 -38.21
C PHE A 732 26.12 17.47 -38.61
N ILE A 733 26.21 16.16 -38.39
CA ILE A 733 27.36 15.33 -38.75
C ILE A 733 26.91 14.33 -39.82
N GLN A 734 27.67 14.24 -40.91
CA GLN A 734 27.44 13.25 -41.95
C GLN A 734 28.26 11.98 -41.64
N PRO A 735 27.62 10.82 -41.37
CA PRO A 735 28.35 9.58 -41.06
C PRO A 735 29.08 9.02 -42.29
N ASP A 736 30.27 8.46 -42.10
CA ASP A 736 31.08 7.86 -43.17
C ASP A 736 30.48 6.57 -43.73
N GLY A 737 29.73 5.83 -42.91
CA GLY A 737 29.04 4.61 -43.30
C GLY A 737 27.84 4.83 -44.24
N GLY A 738 27.57 6.09 -44.62
CA GLY A 738 26.39 6.49 -45.38
C GLY A 738 25.12 6.56 -44.52
N GLY A 739 24.14 7.33 -44.98
CA GLY A 739 22.88 7.57 -44.27
C GLY A 739 22.53 9.06 -44.11
N PRO A 740 21.39 9.37 -43.47
CA PRO A 740 20.97 10.74 -43.23
C PRO A 740 21.88 11.44 -42.20
N ASP A 741 21.98 12.77 -42.32
CA ASP A 741 22.73 13.61 -41.39
C ASP A 741 22.25 13.41 -39.94
N VAL A 742 23.19 13.23 -39.01
CA VAL A 742 22.93 13.01 -37.59
C VAL A 742 22.99 14.33 -36.84
N PHE A 743 21.97 14.63 -36.05
CA PHE A 743 21.88 15.88 -35.30
C PHE A 743 22.86 15.88 -34.11
N VAL A 744 23.58 16.98 -33.88
CA VAL A 744 24.47 17.16 -32.72
C VAL A 744 24.12 18.45 -31.98
N HIS A 745 24.04 18.39 -30.64
CA HIS A 745 23.88 19.56 -29.77
C HIS A 745 25.19 19.84 -29.01
N LEU A 746 25.46 21.10 -28.68
CA LEU A 746 26.64 21.55 -27.93
C LEU A 746 26.91 20.71 -26.67
N ASN A 747 25.87 20.37 -25.91
CA ASN A 747 25.98 19.57 -24.68
C ASN A 747 26.47 18.11 -24.90
N GLN A 748 26.52 17.65 -26.15
CA GLN A 748 27.03 16.33 -26.52
C GLN A 748 28.51 16.36 -26.90
N LEU A 749 29.12 17.55 -27.02
CA LEU A 749 30.56 17.67 -27.24
C LEU A 749 31.33 17.25 -25.98
N ARG A 750 32.47 16.59 -26.19
CA ARG A 750 33.38 16.16 -25.14
C ARG A 750 34.79 16.64 -25.48
N GLY A 751 35.33 17.51 -24.65
CA GLY A 751 36.69 18.04 -24.80
C GLY A 751 36.85 19.17 -25.83
N VAL A 752 35.76 19.62 -26.46
CA VAL A 752 35.75 20.79 -27.38
C VAL A 752 34.50 21.63 -27.15
N GLU A 753 34.65 22.95 -27.29
CA GLU A 753 33.55 23.92 -27.08
C GLU A 753 32.76 24.23 -28.36
N THR A 754 33.28 23.90 -29.53
CA THR A 754 32.58 24.06 -30.82
C THR A 754 33.12 23.07 -31.84
N LEU A 755 32.40 22.93 -32.96
CA LEU A 755 32.86 22.22 -34.15
C LEU A 755 32.88 23.18 -35.35
N GLU A 756 33.73 22.91 -36.33
CA GLU A 756 33.81 23.63 -37.60
C GLU A 756 33.41 22.72 -38.78
N PRO A 757 32.74 23.24 -39.82
CA PRO A 757 32.45 22.47 -41.02
C PRO A 757 33.72 21.85 -41.63
N GLY A 758 33.65 20.57 -42.00
CA GLY A 758 34.78 19.80 -42.52
C GLY A 758 35.61 19.08 -41.45
N GLN A 759 35.39 19.35 -40.15
CA GLN A 759 36.09 18.64 -39.09
C GLN A 759 35.65 17.18 -39.00
N ARG A 760 36.61 16.31 -38.69
CA ARG A 760 36.43 14.89 -38.49
C ARG A 760 36.06 14.61 -37.04
N VAL A 761 35.04 13.79 -36.82
CA VAL A 761 34.51 13.51 -35.48
C VAL A 761 34.15 12.05 -35.31
N ILE A 762 34.34 11.57 -34.07
CA ILE A 762 33.89 10.27 -33.60
C ILE A 762 32.72 10.51 -32.65
N PHE A 763 31.62 9.78 -32.84
CA PHE A 763 30.39 9.96 -32.07
C PHE A 763 29.59 8.66 -31.95
N LYS A 764 28.64 8.63 -31.02
CA LYS A 764 27.69 7.52 -30.84
C LYS A 764 26.30 7.94 -31.28
N VAL A 765 25.58 7.10 -32.02
CA VAL A 765 24.21 7.40 -32.45
C VAL A 765 23.22 6.95 -31.38
N GLY A 766 22.53 7.91 -30.76
CA GLY A 766 21.40 7.69 -29.86
C GLY A 766 20.06 8.06 -30.51
N LYS A 767 18.94 7.67 -29.89
CA LYS A 767 17.59 8.10 -30.30
C LYS A 767 17.22 9.41 -29.62
N GLY A 768 16.88 10.44 -30.40
CA GLY A 768 16.35 11.71 -29.90
C GLY A 768 14.91 11.97 -30.34
N MET A 769 14.28 13.00 -29.76
CA MET A 769 12.86 13.33 -29.99
C MET A 769 12.51 13.65 -31.46
N LYS A 770 13.49 14.00 -32.30
CA LYS A 770 13.30 14.40 -33.72
C LYS A 770 14.15 13.58 -34.71
N GLY A 771 14.68 12.41 -34.29
CA GLY A 771 15.54 11.57 -35.12
C GLY A 771 16.84 11.13 -34.42
N PRO A 772 17.78 10.51 -35.16
CA PRO A 772 19.08 10.10 -34.61
C PRO A 772 19.90 11.30 -34.14
N VAL A 773 20.48 11.18 -32.94
CA VAL A 773 21.29 12.24 -32.30
C VAL A 773 22.67 11.69 -31.98
N ALA A 774 23.70 12.47 -32.30
CA ALA A 774 25.08 12.19 -31.95
C ALA A 774 25.31 12.51 -30.46
N GLN A 775 25.82 11.53 -29.73
CA GLN A 775 26.19 11.59 -28.32
C GLN A 775 27.69 11.35 -28.17
N ASP A 776 28.28 11.91 -27.11
CA ASP A 776 29.71 11.82 -26.80
C ASP A 776 30.62 12.16 -28.01
N VAL A 777 30.36 13.29 -28.65
CA VAL A 777 31.07 13.73 -29.85
C VAL A 777 32.44 14.30 -29.48
N ARG A 778 33.48 13.81 -30.15
CA ARG A 778 34.87 14.24 -29.98
C ARG A 778 35.54 14.40 -31.34
N LEU A 779 36.52 15.30 -31.46
CA LEU A 779 37.33 15.42 -32.67
C LEU A 779 38.10 14.11 -32.90
N GLU A 780 38.12 13.66 -34.14
CA GLU A 780 39.03 12.62 -34.60
C GLU A 780 40.42 13.25 -34.71
N ALA A 781 41.39 12.66 -34.02
CA ALA A 781 42.75 13.21 -33.89
C ALA A 781 43.57 13.09 -35.17
#